data_AF-A0A1C7M1E2-F1
#
_entry.id   AF-A0A1C7M1E2-F1
#
_cell.length_a   1.000
_cell.length_b   1.000
_cell.length_c   1.000
_cell.angle_alpha   90.00
_cell.angle_beta   90.00
_cell.angle_gamma   90.00
#
_symmetry.space_group_name_H-M   'P 1'
#
loop_
_entity.id
_entity.type
_entity.pdbx_description
1 polymer ?
#
loop_
_entity_poly.entity_id
_entity_poly.type
_entity_poly.pdbx_seq_one_letter_code
_entity_poly.pdbx_strand_id
1 'polypeptide(L)'
;MSLQGLISGAECAVPFNPLSQVLKHTEGDRSLQQDRIAGPSSARLHHLPTTSSAPGTERDIALARQFFDMTSQRSAAPSAFSAPRQLPPPEAAKMMGTMGSNLNAAWAEMLEGQSNRMRHSEPSSSAWTSQFDGGAQLSGPGPSLQQQNIHQQSEFGQMPFMANTSYSGGMSYGPAAYNMSMSPGFAQMTENGKGKGKEIDFEAAFAQVTASLSADQVEDSRTARLASIEDALRNTTLEDAQKDKDNLELGTDFEKVWDNLQQSEIPPPKEDMAKWEAQFNQMMSAERDDLDYDYGGMMKSAWEDGLNEYDILQDQAIQFDDNGLPILGEYVFEKDNRYLDPSASTRSALQDAKDLLAQNGSLSEAALLLEAAIQKGELGEGGYEAWILLGETRSMDEREAAAMRALTEGVKRAEQAGAAGEGMLSLAISFTNESLERASHAMLLRWLQARFPSVEIPEKAWQSLSNSAWHSHDQVTEVYLKLAREQYSRGEVDPDVQIGLGVLFYTNSDFSRAKDCFEAALRIRPKDYLLWNRLGSSLSNGNNPEEALGAYREALHLRPTYTRAIYNVGVACLNIGAHKEAAEHFLSALAMQESSGGEKSDQLWITLRRAFLAMSRPDLADQAKSTANVEDFRREGHTLPKASGSSNVVLNKYSGQLTQNKMRGGAQAMLYAVGLTEEDMSKPQIGISPIWWEGNPCNSHLLDLAFKIKEGCKQEGLVGLTFNTIGVSDAITMGTEGMRYSLPSRDIIADSIEAVTLAQHYDGNISVPGCDKNMPGCVIAAARHNRPTVIVYGGTIQPGVRTVDCPALGHHKGDNMTAADAFESYGAFAVGKIDEEQRLDVVRHACPGPGACGGMFTANTMSSALEVLGMSLPYSSSIPATYPEKVQECYKAAKYLKKLLELDLKPKDIMTRGSFLNAIAIVNVLGGSTNSVLHLLAMARAADVELNIDDFQKVADRTPYLADLKPSGKYVMEDLHKVGGIPALVKYLLKNTDLIDGSQITVTGKTLAENVADAPDLDFEKQDVVRSLSNPIKQTGHLTILRGNLAPETAVAKLTGKEGLRFEGVARCFDTLAPFYTALEAGEIKPGTVVIFRYQGPKGAPGMPEMLGPTGALMGAGLGGKTALITDGRFSGASRGFIIGHVVPEAFVGGPIALVKDGDKIVIDSASRAINWLVDEAEQAKRKAEWEAQGKREFREKRGVLFRYARDVAPANVGAYCD
;
A
#
# COMPACT_ATOMS: atom_id res chain seq x y z
N MET A 1 -6.23 -4.94 -14.27
CA MET A 1 -7.25 -4.74 -15.34
C MET A 1 -8.48 -5.58 -14.98
N SER A 2 -9.56 -5.57 -15.76
CA SER A 2 -10.64 -6.56 -15.56
C SER A 2 -10.27 -7.90 -16.18
N LEU A 3 -10.74 -9.02 -15.58
CA LEU A 3 -10.54 -10.37 -16.09
C LEU A 3 -11.10 -10.53 -17.52
N GLN A 4 -12.17 -9.79 -17.80
CA GLN A 4 -12.80 -9.57 -19.11
C GLN A 4 -11.82 -9.26 -20.24
N GLY A 5 -10.74 -8.51 -19.97
CA GLY A 5 -9.82 -8.00 -20.98
C GLY A 5 -8.61 -8.90 -21.29
N LEU A 6 -8.47 -10.04 -20.62
CA LEU A 6 -7.31 -10.95 -20.80
C LEU A 6 -7.66 -12.22 -21.59
N ILE A 7 -8.95 -12.51 -21.83
CA ILE A 7 -9.40 -13.79 -22.41
C ILE A 7 -10.39 -13.59 -23.57
N SER A 8 -10.37 -12.41 -24.21
CA SER A 8 -10.98 -12.18 -25.53
C SER A 8 -10.03 -12.69 -26.63
N GLY A 9 -10.01 -14.01 -26.85
CA GLY A 9 -9.06 -14.76 -27.68
C GLY A 9 -9.10 -14.52 -29.19
N ALA A 10 -9.17 -13.27 -29.63
CA ALA A 10 -9.13 -12.85 -31.05
C ALA A 10 -8.17 -11.67 -31.31
N GLU A 11 -7.77 -10.90 -30.29
CA GLU A 11 -6.93 -9.69 -30.47
C GLU A 11 -5.46 -9.87 -30.03
N CYS A 12 -5.07 -11.07 -29.55
CA CYS A 12 -3.73 -11.39 -29.03
C CYS A 12 -2.62 -11.49 -30.10
N ALA A 13 -2.70 -10.71 -31.17
CA ALA A 13 -1.77 -10.71 -32.31
C ALA A 13 -0.73 -9.56 -32.28
N VAL A 14 -0.59 -8.85 -31.15
CA VAL A 14 0.48 -7.87 -30.88
C VAL A 14 0.83 -7.86 -29.39
N PRO A 15 2.06 -7.46 -28.99
CA PRO A 15 2.67 -7.97 -27.77
C PRO A 15 2.39 -7.12 -26.52
N PHE A 16 1.51 -7.61 -25.64
CA PHE A 16 1.51 -7.28 -24.22
C PHE A 16 1.72 -8.55 -23.39
N ASN A 17 2.93 -8.69 -22.84
CA ASN A 17 3.35 -9.87 -22.07
C ASN A 17 2.56 -9.93 -20.75
N PRO A 18 1.81 -11.01 -20.44
CA PRO A 18 1.05 -11.14 -19.18
C PRO A 18 1.93 -10.96 -17.94
N LEU A 19 3.19 -11.42 -18.01
CA LEU A 19 4.17 -11.34 -16.93
C LEU A 19 4.70 -9.92 -16.67
N SER A 20 4.25 -8.92 -17.43
CA SER A 20 4.39 -7.50 -17.08
C SER A 20 3.71 -7.15 -15.74
N GLN A 21 2.68 -7.90 -15.34
CA GLN A 21 1.96 -7.67 -14.09
C GLN A 21 2.68 -8.27 -12.87
N VAL A 22 3.32 -9.44 -12.99
CA VAL A 22 3.89 -10.13 -11.80
C VAL A 22 5.16 -9.44 -11.26
N LEU A 23 6.09 -8.98 -12.13
CA LEU A 23 7.25 -8.22 -11.59
C LEU A 23 6.86 -6.84 -11.03
N LYS A 24 5.70 -6.28 -11.39
CA LYS A 24 5.18 -5.08 -10.70
C LYS A 24 4.84 -5.31 -9.22
N HIS A 25 4.72 -6.57 -8.79
CA HIS A 25 4.50 -6.96 -7.39
C HIS A 25 5.75 -7.55 -6.70
N THR A 26 6.83 -7.83 -7.44
CA THR A 26 8.13 -8.29 -6.88
C THR A 26 9.26 -7.27 -7.03
N GLU A 27 9.11 -6.20 -7.82
CA GLU A 27 10.03 -5.04 -7.81
C GLU A 27 9.82 -4.12 -6.57
N GLY A 28 9.18 -4.65 -5.51
CA GLY A 28 8.92 -3.98 -4.24
C GLY A 28 10.15 -3.90 -3.33
N ASP A 29 10.70 -2.69 -3.23
CA ASP A 29 11.88 -2.31 -2.43
C ASP A 29 13.23 -2.97 -2.78
N ARG A 30 13.79 -2.55 -3.92
CA ARG A 30 15.23 -2.69 -4.21
C ARG A 30 16.04 -1.42 -3.91
N SER A 31 15.52 -0.52 -3.05
CA SER A 31 16.17 0.76 -2.74
C SER A 31 17.43 0.63 -1.86
N LEU A 32 17.54 -0.48 -1.10
CA LEU A 32 18.61 -0.72 -0.13
C LEU A 32 19.68 -1.72 -0.57
N GLN A 33 19.59 -2.31 -1.77
CA GLN A 33 20.55 -3.33 -2.25
C GLN A 33 21.42 -2.91 -3.45
N GLN A 34 21.06 -1.86 -4.20
CA GLN A 34 21.89 -1.42 -5.35
C GLN A 34 23.29 -0.92 -4.95
N ASP A 35 23.47 -0.45 -3.72
CA ASP A 35 24.76 0.02 -3.16
C ASP A 35 25.80 -1.11 -2.88
N ARG A 36 25.50 -2.38 -3.19
CA ARG A 36 26.39 -3.52 -2.89
C ARG A 36 26.93 -4.33 -4.07
N ILE A 37 26.55 -4.03 -5.32
CA ILE A 37 27.09 -4.71 -6.51
C ILE A 37 27.78 -3.69 -7.44
N ALA A 38 28.85 -3.07 -6.91
CA ALA A 38 29.81 -2.28 -7.68
C ALA A 38 31.24 -2.66 -7.24
N GLY A 39 31.85 -3.63 -7.94
CA GLY A 39 33.19 -4.12 -7.62
C GLY A 39 34.27 -3.03 -7.82
N PRO A 40 35.20 -2.83 -6.85
CA PRO A 40 36.11 -1.69 -6.87
C PRO A 40 37.27 -1.85 -7.87
N SER A 41 37.29 -1.05 -8.93
CA SER A 41 38.42 -0.91 -9.84
C SER A 41 39.41 0.18 -9.40
N SER A 42 40.58 -0.28 -8.92
CA SER A 42 41.87 0.45 -8.92
C SER A 42 41.91 1.92 -8.46
N ALA A 43 42.23 2.09 -7.16
CA ALA A 43 43.23 3.03 -6.62
C ALA A 43 43.16 4.56 -6.94
N ARG A 44 42.99 5.35 -5.87
CA ARG A 44 43.97 6.37 -5.43
C ARG A 44 43.70 6.88 -4.00
N LEU A 45 44.73 6.88 -3.14
CA LEU A 45 44.75 7.71 -1.94
C LEU A 45 45.10 9.16 -2.33
N HIS A 46 44.63 10.16 -1.57
CA HIS A 46 45.46 10.89 -0.59
C HIS A 46 44.78 12.16 -0.01
N HIS A 47 45.28 12.59 1.16
CA HIS A 47 45.13 13.90 1.81
C HIS A 47 43.81 14.28 2.54
N LEU A 48 43.84 14.07 3.86
CA LEU A 48 43.35 15.04 4.85
C LEU A 48 44.54 15.85 5.40
N PRO A 49 44.33 17.12 5.78
CA PRO A 49 44.88 17.68 7.04
C PRO A 49 43.79 18.46 7.83
N THR A 50 43.35 18.12 9.05
CA THR A 50 43.97 18.08 10.41
C THR A 50 43.54 19.26 11.32
N THR A 51 43.07 18.93 12.54
CA THR A 51 43.08 19.73 13.80
C THR A 51 42.41 21.12 13.82
N SER A 52 41.49 21.42 14.75
CA SER A 52 41.81 21.66 16.17
C SER A 52 40.61 21.56 17.12
N SER A 53 40.84 21.24 18.40
CA SER A 53 39.84 21.28 19.48
C SER A 53 40.13 22.40 20.51
N ALA A 54 39.10 22.81 21.27
CA ALA A 54 39.23 23.73 22.41
C ALA A 54 38.28 23.28 23.56
N PRO A 55 38.67 23.43 24.84
CA PRO A 55 37.93 22.85 25.98
C PRO A 55 36.97 23.81 26.69
N GLY A 56 35.95 23.26 27.36
CA GLY A 56 35.06 23.99 28.28
C GLY A 56 35.74 24.38 29.59
N THR A 57 35.19 25.38 30.29
CA THR A 57 35.83 26.01 31.48
C THR A 57 35.20 25.58 32.80
N GLU A 58 35.97 25.65 33.89
CA GLU A 58 35.60 25.16 35.25
C GLU A 58 34.31 25.76 35.83
N ARG A 59 33.78 26.84 35.25
CA ARG A 59 32.54 27.51 35.69
C ARG A 59 31.32 26.58 35.67
N ASP A 60 31.27 25.68 34.68
CA ASP A 60 30.17 24.73 34.51
C ASP A 60 30.20 23.62 35.58
N ILE A 61 31.40 23.30 36.08
CA ILE A 61 31.62 22.27 37.12
C ILE A 61 31.27 22.80 38.52
N ALA A 62 31.40 24.12 38.75
CA ALA A 62 31.08 24.74 40.03
C ALA A 62 29.58 24.78 40.32
N LEU A 63 28.76 25.12 39.32
CA LEU A 63 27.29 25.23 39.46
C LEU A 63 26.63 23.89 39.82
N ALA A 64 27.12 22.78 39.25
CA ALA A 64 26.59 21.44 39.53
C ALA A 64 26.71 21.03 41.02
N ARG A 65 27.72 21.54 41.74
CA ARG A 65 27.94 21.19 43.16
C ARG A 65 26.97 21.89 44.11
N GLN A 66 26.46 23.07 43.73
CA GLN A 66 25.64 23.90 44.63
C GLN A 66 24.17 23.45 44.69
N PHE A 67 23.76 22.48 43.86
CA PHE A 67 22.38 22.01 43.72
C PHE A 67 22.00 20.87 44.70
N PHE A 68 22.97 20.11 45.21
CA PHE A 68 22.70 18.85 45.93
C PHE A 68 22.69 18.95 47.47
N ASP A 69 23.13 20.07 48.06
CA ASP A 69 23.68 20.07 49.43
C ASP A 69 22.74 20.59 50.54
N MET A 70 21.47 20.93 50.24
CA MET A 70 20.53 21.42 51.25
C MET A 70 19.08 20.92 51.09
N THR A 71 18.72 19.86 51.83
CA THR A 71 18.02 20.04 53.12
C THR A 71 17.73 18.72 53.83
N SER A 72 18.13 18.60 55.10
CA SER A 72 17.52 17.65 56.03
C SER A 72 17.56 18.14 57.48
N GLN A 73 16.42 18.08 58.17
CA GLN A 73 16.25 18.24 59.64
C GLN A 73 16.51 19.65 60.25
N ARG A 74 15.86 20.11 61.35
CA ARG A 74 14.64 19.66 62.06
C ARG A 74 14.07 20.74 63.03
N SER A 75 12.73 20.79 63.14
CA SER A 75 11.86 21.04 64.32
C SER A 75 12.14 22.15 65.39
N ALA A 76 11.12 22.99 65.66
CA ALA A 76 10.59 23.32 67.01
C ALA A 76 9.16 23.96 66.91
N ALA A 77 8.38 23.98 68.02
CA ALA A 77 6.98 24.46 68.12
C ALA A 77 6.79 25.23 69.48
N PRO A 78 5.60 25.60 70.02
CA PRO A 78 4.16 25.39 69.67
C PRO A 78 3.49 26.71 69.17
N SER A 79 2.18 27.06 69.24
CA SER A 79 0.91 26.58 69.85
C SER A 79 -0.30 27.07 68.98
N ALA A 80 -1.62 27.08 69.31
CA ALA A 80 -2.43 26.88 70.52
C ALA A 80 -3.93 26.52 70.21
N PHE A 81 -4.78 26.50 71.26
CA PHE A 81 -6.26 26.60 71.29
C PHE A 81 -7.17 25.69 70.39
N SER A 82 -7.53 24.54 70.97
CA SER A 82 -8.88 23.90 71.08
C SER A 82 -10.06 24.29 70.15
N ALA A 83 -10.85 23.41 69.48
CA ALA A 83 -11.48 22.10 69.84
C ALA A 83 -12.90 22.20 70.46
N PRO A 84 -13.82 21.17 70.41
CA PRO A 84 -13.95 20.00 69.48
C PRO A 84 -15.42 19.49 69.20
N ARG A 85 -15.52 18.28 68.57
CA ARG A 85 -16.63 17.24 68.63
C ARG A 85 -17.89 17.46 67.73
N GLN A 86 -18.64 16.43 67.27
CA GLN A 86 -18.62 14.97 67.57
C GLN A 86 -19.18 14.01 66.45
N LEU A 87 -18.41 12.97 66.09
CA LEU A 87 -18.73 11.52 65.81
C LEU A 87 -19.64 11.00 64.64
N PRO A 88 -19.49 9.70 64.19
CA PRO A 88 -19.63 9.29 62.77
C PRO A 88 -20.55 8.06 62.39
N PRO A 89 -20.12 6.86 61.89
CA PRO A 89 -20.61 6.20 60.63
C PRO A 89 -21.14 4.72 60.85
N PRO A 90 -21.12 3.69 59.95
CA PRO A 90 -20.80 3.54 58.49
C PRO A 90 -21.72 2.57 57.64
N GLU A 91 -21.24 2.15 56.45
CA GLU A 91 -21.40 0.83 55.72
C GLU A 91 -22.55 0.45 54.72
N ALA A 92 -22.13 0.23 53.45
CA ALA A 92 -22.23 -0.97 52.56
C ALA A 92 -23.54 -1.74 52.15
N ALA A 93 -23.81 -1.70 50.82
CA ALA A 93 -24.00 -2.82 49.84
C ALA A 93 -25.24 -3.79 49.77
N LYS A 94 -25.81 -3.88 48.54
CA LYS A 94 -26.58 -5.01 47.88
C LYS A 94 -27.92 -5.44 48.56
N MET A 95 -28.90 -6.14 47.94
CA MET A 95 -28.93 -7.00 46.73
C MET A 95 -30.34 -7.17 46.07
N MET A 96 -30.41 -7.18 44.73
CA MET A 96 -31.28 -7.91 43.76
C MET A 96 -32.81 -8.24 43.94
N GLY A 97 -33.52 -8.14 42.79
CA GLY A 97 -34.57 -9.10 42.34
C GLY A 97 -36.02 -8.56 42.18
N THR A 98 -36.85 -8.95 41.19
CA THR A 98 -36.64 -9.66 39.90
C THR A 98 -37.89 -9.56 38.99
N MET A 99 -37.73 -9.66 37.66
CA MET A 99 -38.76 -9.91 36.61
C MET A 99 -39.89 -8.86 36.33
N GLY A 100 -40.31 -8.79 35.07
CA GLY A 100 -41.51 -8.07 34.59
C GLY A 100 -41.40 -7.58 33.14
N SER A 101 -42.20 -8.10 32.20
CA SER A 101 -42.05 -7.88 30.74
C SER A 101 -43.31 -7.34 30.04
N ASN A 102 -43.11 -6.81 28.82
CA ASN A 102 -44.10 -6.45 27.78
C ASN A 102 -45.00 -5.23 28.08
N LEU A 103 -45.22 -4.27 27.16
CA LEU A 103 -45.55 -4.21 25.71
C LEU A 103 -47.07 -4.09 25.42
N ASN A 104 -47.39 -3.06 24.62
CA ASN A 104 -48.64 -2.84 23.87
C ASN A 104 -49.98 -2.65 24.63
N ALA A 105 -50.24 -1.40 25.02
CA ALA A 105 -51.56 -0.78 24.89
C ALA A 105 -51.40 0.74 24.69
N ALA A 106 -51.91 1.39 23.63
CA ALA A 106 -52.46 0.84 22.39
C ALA A 106 -52.25 1.82 21.22
N TRP A 107 -52.18 1.29 19.99
CA TRP A 107 -52.26 2.04 18.73
C TRP A 107 -53.72 2.04 18.25
N ALA A 108 -54.38 3.19 18.19
CA ALA A 108 -55.64 3.44 17.46
C ALA A 108 -55.89 4.95 17.35
N GLU A 109 -56.59 5.39 16.28
CA GLU A 109 -57.20 6.74 16.11
C GLU A 109 -56.26 7.94 16.41
N MET A 110 -55.48 8.49 15.48
CA MET A 110 -55.60 8.61 14.01
C MET A 110 -56.73 9.55 13.52
N LEU A 111 -56.32 10.70 12.96
CA LEU A 111 -57.04 11.60 12.02
C LEU A 111 -58.35 12.31 12.48
N GLU A 112 -58.23 13.59 12.82
CA GLU A 112 -58.96 14.76 12.24
C GLU A 112 -58.58 16.05 13.03
N GLY A 113 -58.68 17.29 12.52
CA GLY A 113 -59.01 17.73 11.16
C GLY A 113 -59.03 19.27 11.03
N GLN A 114 -58.44 19.79 9.95
CA GLN A 114 -58.71 21.08 9.27
C GLN A 114 -58.81 22.44 10.02
N SER A 115 -58.02 23.38 9.46
CA SER A 115 -58.42 24.76 9.06
C SER A 115 -58.28 25.97 10.01
N ASN A 116 -57.80 27.06 9.41
CA ASN A 116 -57.63 28.40 9.98
C ASN A 116 -58.94 29.04 10.47
N ARG A 117 -58.84 29.87 11.51
CA ARG A 117 -59.72 31.04 11.67
C ARG A 117 -58.91 32.33 11.80
N MET A 118 -59.33 33.33 11.02
CA MET A 118 -58.69 34.64 10.91
C MET A 118 -59.07 35.58 12.06
N ARG A 119 -58.15 36.49 12.41
CA ARG A 119 -58.27 37.98 12.55
C ARG A 119 -57.35 38.45 13.68
N HIS A 120 -56.29 39.23 13.40
CA HIS A 120 -56.29 40.66 13.03
C HIS A 120 -56.97 41.58 14.06
N SER A 121 -56.16 42.22 14.91
CA SER A 121 -56.40 43.56 15.46
C SER A 121 -55.12 44.18 16.07
N GLU A 122 -54.26 44.71 15.22
CA GLU A 122 -53.50 45.93 15.55
C GLU A 122 -54.43 47.16 15.34
N PRO A 123 -54.03 48.42 15.59
CA PRO A 123 -52.86 48.93 16.33
C PRO A 123 -53.25 49.90 17.47
N SER A 124 -52.34 50.17 18.42
CA SER A 124 -52.36 51.44 19.18
C SER A 124 -50.98 51.80 19.75
N SER A 125 -50.66 53.09 19.72
CA SER A 125 -49.37 53.65 20.18
C SER A 125 -49.59 54.77 21.20
N SER A 126 -49.04 54.65 22.41
CA SER A 126 -48.80 55.77 23.34
C SER A 126 -47.88 55.36 24.49
N ALA A 127 -46.92 56.20 24.84
CA ALA A 127 -45.96 55.99 25.94
C ALA A 127 -46.50 56.49 27.31
N TRP A 128 -45.72 56.37 28.41
CA TRP A 128 -45.26 57.49 29.26
C TRP A 128 -44.50 57.05 30.55
N THR A 129 -43.52 57.86 31.00
CA THR A 129 -42.93 57.98 32.38
C THR A 129 -42.23 56.77 33.05
N SER A 130 -41.18 56.90 33.91
CA SER A 130 -40.15 57.95 34.17
C SER A 130 -39.17 57.55 35.30
N GLN A 131 -37.96 58.17 35.35
CA GLN A 131 -36.98 58.20 36.48
C GLN A 131 -36.26 56.87 36.82
N PHE A 132 -34.98 56.79 37.24
CA PHE A 132 -33.86 57.76 37.41
C PHE A 132 -32.63 57.22 36.59
N ASP A 133 -31.79 57.96 35.86
CA ASP A 133 -30.96 59.16 36.13
C ASP A 133 -29.54 58.81 36.66
N GLY A 134 -28.42 59.28 36.05
CA GLY A 134 -28.32 60.04 34.81
C GLY A 134 -26.90 60.48 34.37
N GLY A 135 -26.85 61.13 33.19
CA GLY A 135 -25.71 61.87 32.60
C GLY A 135 -24.61 61.03 31.90
N ALA A 136 -23.79 61.57 30.98
CA ALA A 136 -23.80 62.81 30.16
C ALA A 136 -22.53 62.81 29.26
N GLN A 137 -22.42 63.38 28.05
CA GLN A 137 -23.39 63.85 27.03
C GLN A 137 -22.65 63.97 25.66
N LEU A 138 -23.36 64.23 24.54
CA LEU A 138 -22.79 64.30 23.18
C LEU A 138 -22.01 65.60 22.87
N SER A 139 -21.03 65.54 21.96
CA SER A 139 -20.86 66.48 20.82
C SER A 139 -19.61 66.20 19.94
N GLY A 140 -19.63 66.69 18.69
CA GLY A 140 -18.46 66.90 17.82
C GLY A 140 -18.44 68.36 17.32
N PRO A 141 -17.76 68.75 16.20
CA PRO A 141 -16.96 67.94 15.26
C PRO A 141 -15.61 68.57 14.78
N GLY A 142 -14.53 67.77 14.66
CA GLY A 142 -13.27 68.09 13.94
C GLY A 142 -12.44 69.28 14.48
N PRO A 143 -11.38 69.76 13.78
CA PRO A 143 -10.67 69.16 12.64
C PRO A 143 -9.11 69.18 12.75
N SER A 144 -8.44 68.43 11.85
CA SER A 144 -7.12 68.72 11.20
C SER A 144 -5.82 69.02 11.98
N LEU A 145 -4.70 68.44 11.48
CA LEU A 145 -3.29 68.84 11.68
C LEU A 145 -2.73 68.62 13.12
N GLN A 146 -1.41 68.57 13.39
CA GLN A 146 -0.25 68.84 12.53
C GLN A 146 0.97 67.92 12.78
N GLN A 147 1.71 67.71 11.70
CA GLN A 147 3.00 67.02 11.52
C GLN A 147 4.22 67.75 12.12
N GLN A 148 5.06 67.04 12.89
CA GLN A 148 6.53 67.26 13.12
C GLN A 148 7.03 66.17 14.10
N ASN A 149 8.05 65.32 13.90
CA ASN A 149 9.20 65.19 12.98
C ASN A 149 10.49 65.93 13.39
N ILE A 150 11.52 65.16 13.84
CA ILE A 150 12.98 65.40 14.05
C ILE A 150 13.47 64.25 14.98
N HIS A 151 14.29 63.29 14.52
CA HIS A 151 15.76 63.19 14.64
C HIS A 151 16.30 63.32 16.09
N GLN A 152 17.28 62.52 16.58
CA GLN A 152 18.46 61.98 15.87
C GLN A 152 19.10 60.74 16.59
N GLN A 153 20.10 60.13 15.93
CA GLN A 153 21.25 59.27 16.38
C GLN A 153 21.57 59.06 17.89
N SER A 154 22.31 58.03 18.35
CA SER A 154 22.67 56.66 17.85
C SER A 154 23.57 55.93 18.89
N GLU A 155 23.40 54.60 19.07
CA GLU A 155 24.30 53.62 19.75
C GLU A 155 24.75 53.84 21.23
N PHE A 156 24.58 52.82 22.10
CA PHE A 156 25.66 52.03 22.74
C PHE A 156 25.17 51.14 23.91
N GLY A 157 25.84 49.99 24.11
CA GLY A 157 26.10 49.38 25.45
C GLY A 157 25.00 48.53 26.13
N GLN A 158 25.36 47.33 26.59
CA GLN A 158 24.48 46.39 27.33
C GLN A 158 24.98 46.08 28.76
N MET A 159 24.01 45.79 29.66
CA MET A 159 24.10 44.80 30.78
C MET A 159 24.98 45.11 32.02
N PRO A 160 24.90 44.35 33.17
CA PRO A 160 23.96 43.27 33.61
C PRO A 160 23.44 43.36 35.09
N PHE A 161 22.90 42.23 35.63
CA PHE A 161 22.56 41.85 37.04
C PHE A 161 21.11 42.16 37.53
N MET A 162 20.22 41.18 37.85
CA MET A 162 20.15 40.11 38.91
C MET A 162 19.47 40.61 40.21
N ALA A 163 18.66 39.84 40.99
CA ALA A 163 18.01 38.50 40.90
C ALA A 163 16.85 38.47 41.99
N ASN A 164 16.17 37.39 42.43
CA ASN A 164 16.28 35.91 42.28
C ASN A 164 14.93 35.16 42.60
N THR A 165 14.99 33.83 42.73
CA THR A 165 13.94 32.81 43.06
C THR A 165 13.66 32.64 44.58
N SER A 166 12.98 31.63 45.20
CA SER A 166 12.78 30.16 45.01
C SER A 166 11.59 29.59 45.85
N TYR A 167 11.48 28.28 46.15
CA TYR A 167 10.85 27.18 45.38
C TYR A 167 10.64 25.90 46.27
N SER A 168 9.72 24.97 45.95
CA SER A 168 9.50 23.65 46.62
C SER A 168 8.68 22.67 45.73
N GLY A 169 8.47 21.35 45.99
CA GLY A 169 8.99 20.39 46.99
C GLY A 169 7.88 19.73 47.86
N GLY A 170 7.72 18.39 48.03
CA GLY A 170 8.41 17.19 47.53
C GLY A 170 7.89 15.86 48.15
N MET A 171 8.66 14.74 48.09
CA MET A 171 8.48 13.36 48.66
C MET A 171 7.79 12.30 47.76
N SER A 172 8.27 11.05 47.51
CA SER A 172 9.27 10.08 48.10
C SER A 172 8.68 9.10 49.14
N TYR A 173 9.10 7.82 49.33
CA TYR A 173 10.35 7.02 49.19
C TYR A 173 10.07 5.54 48.77
N GLY A 174 10.99 4.54 48.62
CA GLY A 174 12.47 4.45 48.73
C GLY A 174 13.03 2.98 48.62
N PRO A 175 14.37 2.74 48.52
CA PRO A 175 14.96 1.50 47.93
C PRO A 175 16.22 0.87 48.64
N ALA A 176 16.90 -0.12 48.02
CA ALA A 176 18.30 -0.58 48.28
C ALA A 176 18.90 -1.42 47.10
N ALA A 177 20.20 -1.83 47.06
CA ALA A 177 21.41 -1.02 46.73
C ALA A 177 22.72 -1.89 46.49
N TYR A 178 23.82 -1.25 45.98
CA TYR A 178 25.27 -1.64 45.89
C TYR A 178 25.80 -2.39 44.62
N ASN A 179 27.11 -2.45 44.25
CA ASN A 179 28.28 -1.51 44.11
C ASN A 179 29.63 -2.33 43.93
N MET A 180 30.81 -1.89 43.43
CA MET A 180 31.35 -0.69 42.71
C MET A 180 32.83 -0.95 42.23
N SER A 181 33.35 -0.20 41.23
CA SER A 181 34.81 0.06 40.93
C SER A 181 35.66 -1.09 40.29
N MET A 182 36.92 -0.96 39.79
CA MET A 182 37.92 0.12 39.59
C MET A 182 38.96 -0.27 38.46
N SER A 183 40.09 0.44 38.26
CA SER A 183 41.25 0.12 37.36
C SER A 183 42.56 0.82 37.81
N PRO A 184 43.77 0.37 37.40
CA PRO A 184 44.63 1.17 36.48
C PRO A 184 45.63 0.34 35.59
N GLY A 185 46.49 0.99 34.79
CA GLY A 185 47.49 0.35 33.89
C GLY A 185 48.84 1.09 33.75
N PHE A 186 49.75 0.63 32.86
CA PHE A 186 51.11 1.17 32.61
C PHE A 186 51.64 0.91 31.16
N ALA A 187 52.87 1.33 30.81
CA ALA A 187 53.47 1.37 29.44
C ALA A 187 54.84 0.58 29.35
N GLN A 188 55.75 0.66 28.34
CA GLN A 188 56.05 1.66 27.29
C GLN A 188 57.07 1.17 26.19
N MET A 189 57.07 1.85 25.03
CA MET A 189 58.24 2.17 24.13
C MET A 189 58.83 1.22 23.03
N THR A 190 59.07 1.83 21.84
CA THR A 190 60.14 1.65 20.79
C THR A 190 60.25 0.46 19.81
N GLU A 191 59.95 0.76 18.53
CA GLU A 191 60.77 0.63 17.28
C GLU A 191 61.24 -0.70 16.61
N ASN A 192 60.99 -0.73 15.28
CA ASN A 192 61.82 -1.26 14.16
C ASN A 192 62.12 -2.77 13.98
N GLY A 193 61.51 -3.40 12.94
CA GLY A 193 61.95 -4.69 12.38
C GLY A 193 61.17 -5.14 11.12
N LYS A 194 61.86 -5.45 10.01
CA LYS A 194 61.26 -5.92 8.73
C LYS A 194 60.97 -7.43 8.77
N GLY A 195 59.80 -7.88 8.27
CA GLY A 195 59.41 -9.30 8.25
C GLY A 195 59.48 -10.01 6.88
N LYS A 196 59.24 -11.33 6.87
CA LYS A 196 58.94 -12.21 5.71
C LYS A 196 58.67 -13.67 6.18
N GLY A 197 57.77 -14.40 5.52
CA GLY A 197 57.88 -15.87 5.36
C GLY A 197 56.78 -16.79 5.93
N LYS A 198 56.01 -17.42 5.02
CA LYS A 198 55.39 -18.76 4.99
C LYS A 198 55.15 -19.61 6.27
N GLU A 199 53.87 -20.03 6.41
CA GLU A 199 53.33 -21.41 6.41
C GLU A 199 53.99 -22.58 7.18
N ILE A 200 53.13 -23.57 7.55
CA ILE A 200 53.44 -24.90 8.15
C ILE A 200 53.79 -24.82 9.66
N ASP A 201 53.28 -25.66 10.58
CA ASP A 201 52.48 -26.90 10.50
C ASP A 201 51.32 -26.90 11.53
N PHE A 202 50.30 -27.74 11.34
CA PHE A 202 49.26 -28.01 12.35
C PHE A 202 49.20 -29.49 12.76
N GLU A 203 49.77 -30.40 11.97
CA GLU A 203 49.65 -31.86 12.16
C GLU A 203 50.63 -32.39 13.22
N ALA A 204 51.75 -31.68 13.43
CA ALA A 204 52.74 -32.00 14.46
C ALA A 204 52.25 -31.80 15.91
N ALA A 205 51.23 -30.95 16.14
CA ALA A 205 50.75 -30.63 17.49
C ALA A 205 49.93 -31.78 18.11
N PHE A 206 49.25 -32.59 17.30
CA PHE A 206 48.38 -33.67 17.78
C PHE A 206 49.19 -34.89 18.26
N ALA A 207 50.37 -35.13 17.68
CA ALA A 207 51.22 -36.29 17.96
C ALA A 207 51.95 -36.24 19.31
N GLN A 208 52.06 -35.07 19.97
CA GLN A 208 52.79 -34.96 21.25
C GLN A 208 51.95 -35.25 22.50
N VAL A 209 50.62 -35.24 22.42
CA VAL A 209 49.75 -35.61 23.56
C VAL A 209 49.68 -37.13 23.74
N THR A 210 49.88 -37.90 22.67
CA THR A 210 49.74 -39.37 22.63
C THR A 210 50.91 -40.13 23.30
N ALA A 211 51.92 -39.43 23.83
CA ALA A 211 53.24 -40.01 24.09
C ALA A 211 53.70 -40.08 25.57
N SER A 212 52.91 -39.61 26.54
CA SER A 212 53.39 -39.51 27.94
C SER A 212 52.34 -39.72 29.05
N LEU A 213 51.49 -40.75 28.93
CA LEU A 213 50.73 -41.27 30.07
C LEU A 213 50.89 -42.80 30.17
N SER A 214 51.58 -43.24 31.21
CA SER A 214 51.65 -44.63 31.67
C SER A 214 50.97 -44.74 33.05
N ALA A 215 50.23 -45.81 33.29
CA ALA A 215 49.42 -45.99 34.49
C ALA A 215 50.23 -46.40 35.74
N ASP A 216 49.71 -46.08 36.93
CA ASP A 216 49.34 -47.03 38.01
C ASP A 216 48.82 -46.26 39.26
N GLN A 217 47.61 -46.53 39.79
CA GLN A 217 47.25 -47.48 40.88
C GLN A 217 47.59 -46.97 42.32
N VAL A 218 46.84 -47.21 43.42
CA VAL A 218 45.54 -47.90 43.69
C VAL A 218 45.01 -47.57 45.11
N GLU A 219 43.69 -47.69 45.36
CA GLU A 219 42.97 -47.82 46.67
C GLU A 219 43.15 -46.71 47.75
N ASP A 220 42.34 -46.59 48.83
CA ASP A 220 41.16 -47.34 49.36
C ASP A 220 40.13 -46.35 49.99
N SER A 221 39.01 -46.89 50.51
CA SER A 221 38.10 -46.36 51.55
C SER A 221 36.68 -45.91 51.15
N ARG A 222 35.86 -46.93 50.83
CA ARG A 222 34.58 -47.25 51.49
C ARG A 222 33.44 -46.20 51.64
N THR A 223 32.28 -46.61 51.09
CA THR A 223 30.90 -46.52 51.67
C THR A 223 30.23 -45.15 51.83
N ALA A 224 28.94 -44.96 51.54
CA ALA A 224 27.90 -45.82 50.93
C ALA A 224 26.81 -44.90 50.32
N ARG A 225 25.95 -45.30 49.37
CA ARG A 225 25.13 -46.53 49.27
C ARG A 225 24.70 -46.83 47.83
N LEU A 226 24.44 -48.13 47.53
CA LEU A 226 23.52 -48.68 46.51
C LEU A 226 23.77 -48.22 45.05
N ALA A 227 24.18 -49.05 44.09
CA ALA A 227 24.15 -50.51 43.93
C ALA A 227 22.76 -51.15 43.72
N SER A 228 22.20 -50.92 42.53
CA SER A 228 21.44 -51.90 41.73
C SER A 228 21.34 -51.40 40.26
N ILE A 229 20.89 -52.27 39.33
CA ILE A 229 20.59 -51.95 37.92
C ILE A 229 21.82 -51.66 37.01
N GLU A 230 22.89 -52.43 37.15
CA GLU A 230 23.73 -52.80 35.97
C GLU A 230 23.33 -54.21 35.44
N ASP A 231 22.72 -55.05 36.29
CA ASP A 231 22.31 -56.43 35.99
C ASP A 231 21.02 -56.59 35.15
N ALA A 232 20.32 -55.50 34.80
CA ALA A 232 18.96 -55.57 34.23
C ALA A 232 18.85 -55.29 32.72
N LEU A 233 19.86 -54.66 32.11
CA LEU A 233 19.84 -54.30 30.66
C LEU A 233 20.90 -55.03 29.83
N ARG A 234 21.44 -56.13 30.37
CA ARG A 234 22.02 -57.23 29.59
C ARG A 234 21.12 -58.46 29.70
N ASN A 235 20.00 -58.48 28.98
CA ASN A 235 19.44 -59.71 28.39
C ASN A 235 18.21 -59.45 27.49
N THR A 236 17.94 -60.45 26.63
CA THR A 236 16.67 -60.72 25.93
C THR A 236 16.05 -59.61 25.08
N THR A 237 16.42 -59.68 23.80
CA THR A 237 15.52 -59.55 22.65
C THR A 237 14.09 -60.09 22.85
N LEU A 238 13.14 -59.50 22.12
CA LEU A 238 11.97 -60.16 21.49
C LEU A 238 11.30 -61.32 22.25
N GLU A 239 10.26 -61.01 23.02
CA GLU A 239 8.88 -61.52 22.80
C GLU A 239 7.91 -60.78 23.76
N ASP A 240 6.59 -60.99 23.59
CA ASP A 240 5.50 -60.56 24.48
C ASP A 240 5.38 -59.06 24.89
N ALA A 241 4.88 -58.23 23.96
CA ALA A 241 4.31 -56.91 24.27
C ALA A 241 2.95 -56.64 23.58
N GLN A 242 2.19 -57.69 23.22
CA GLN A 242 0.92 -57.56 22.51
C GLN A 242 -0.28 -57.35 23.47
N LYS A 243 -0.47 -56.13 23.99
CA LYS A 243 -1.76 -55.54 24.46
C LYS A 243 -1.61 -54.09 24.92
N ASP A 244 -2.40 -53.20 24.31
CA ASP A 244 -3.32 -52.24 24.95
C ASP A 244 -3.34 -52.22 26.50
N LYS A 245 -3.38 -51.08 27.20
CA LYS A 245 -3.95 -49.78 26.80
C LYS A 245 -3.61 -48.64 27.79
N ASP A 246 -3.91 -47.40 27.35
CA ASP A 246 -4.21 -46.18 28.11
C ASP A 246 -3.10 -45.43 28.89
N ASN A 247 -3.12 -44.09 28.73
CA ASN A 247 -2.45 -43.02 29.48
C ASN A 247 -0.90 -42.91 29.44
N LEU A 248 -0.42 -41.95 28.64
CA LEU A 248 0.89 -41.30 28.80
C LEU A 248 0.83 -39.85 28.29
N GLU A 249 0.93 -38.88 29.20
CA GLU A 249 1.07 -37.45 28.87
C GLU A 249 2.56 -37.07 28.84
N LEU A 250 2.98 -36.30 27.84
CA LEU A 250 4.33 -35.74 27.69
C LEU A 250 4.22 -34.23 27.56
N GLY A 251 4.69 -33.48 28.57
CA GLY A 251 4.63 -32.01 28.55
C GLY A 251 5.08 -31.25 29.80
N THR A 252 5.54 -31.92 30.87
CA THR A 252 5.62 -31.30 32.21
C THR A 252 6.99 -30.78 32.64
N ASP A 253 8.02 -30.79 31.78
CA ASP A 253 9.38 -30.34 32.16
C ASP A 253 9.81 -28.98 31.59
N PHE A 254 9.20 -28.49 30.50
CA PHE A 254 9.59 -27.20 29.91
C PHE A 254 9.19 -26.00 30.80
N GLU A 255 7.94 -25.99 31.29
CA GLU A 255 7.44 -24.91 32.18
C GLU A 255 8.29 -24.76 33.45
N LYS A 256 8.74 -25.89 34.04
CA LYS A 256 9.60 -25.86 35.24
C LYS A 256 10.96 -25.20 34.98
N VAL A 257 11.54 -25.37 33.79
CA VAL A 257 12.82 -24.72 33.43
C VAL A 257 12.59 -23.23 33.21
N TRP A 258 11.48 -22.85 32.59
CA TRP A 258 11.10 -21.46 32.34
C TRP A 258 10.84 -20.66 33.64
N ASP A 259 10.07 -21.24 34.58
CA ASP A 259 9.75 -20.60 35.86
C ASP A 259 10.99 -20.36 36.74
N ASN A 260 11.98 -21.28 36.71
CA ASN A 260 13.24 -21.10 37.43
C ASN A 260 14.11 -19.99 36.79
N LEU A 261 14.07 -19.83 35.46
CA LEU A 261 14.78 -18.78 34.75
C LEU A 261 14.26 -17.37 35.09
N GLN A 262 12.96 -17.21 35.35
CA GLN A 262 12.38 -15.92 35.75
C GLN A 262 12.70 -15.49 37.19
N GLN A 263 13.26 -16.37 38.01
CA GLN A 263 13.45 -16.15 39.46
C GLN A 263 14.92 -16.03 39.90
N SER A 264 15.86 -15.93 38.97
CA SER A 264 17.30 -15.72 39.24
C SER A 264 17.73 -14.26 39.04
N GLU A 265 18.26 -13.61 40.08
CA GLU A 265 18.91 -12.29 39.96
C GLU A 265 20.39 -12.35 39.52
N ILE A 266 20.94 -13.55 39.24
CA ILE A 266 22.33 -13.73 38.80
C ILE A 266 22.35 -14.04 37.29
N PRO A 267 23.09 -13.27 36.47
CA PRO A 267 23.23 -13.54 35.04
C PRO A 267 24.07 -14.81 34.81
N PRO A 268 23.74 -15.64 33.80
CA PRO A 268 24.35 -16.96 33.62
C PRO A 268 25.85 -16.90 33.29
N PRO A 269 26.64 -17.92 33.68
CA PRO A 269 28.05 -18.07 33.30
C PRO A 269 28.28 -18.00 31.79
N LYS A 270 29.47 -17.56 31.36
CA LYS A 270 29.81 -17.49 29.93
C LYS A 270 29.78 -18.84 29.21
N GLU A 271 30.02 -19.95 29.91
CA GLU A 271 29.91 -21.29 29.33
C GLU A 271 28.46 -21.72 29.14
N ASP A 272 27.55 -21.26 29.99
CA ASP A 272 26.11 -21.49 29.82
C ASP A 272 25.51 -20.52 28.80
N MET A 273 26.04 -19.30 28.65
CA MET A 273 25.77 -18.45 27.48
C MET A 273 26.31 -19.03 26.18
N ALA A 274 27.48 -19.68 26.19
CA ALA A 274 28.01 -20.36 24.99
C ALA A 274 27.25 -21.64 24.66
N LYS A 275 26.77 -22.39 25.67
CA LYS A 275 25.79 -23.47 25.47
C LYS A 275 24.46 -22.93 25.00
N TRP A 276 23.99 -21.81 25.52
CA TRP A 276 22.75 -21.18 25.08
C TRP A 276 22.88 -20.66 23.66
N GLU A 277 24.00 -20.03 23.27
CA GLU A 277 24.27 -19.67 21.88
C GLU A 277 24.44 -20.91 20.99
N ALA A 278 25.02 -22.01 21.47
CA ALA A 278 25.10 -23.25 20.71
C ALA A 278 23.71 -23.91 20.54
N GLN A 279 22.91 -23.99 21.60
CA GLN A 279 21.56 -24.55 21.60
C GLN A 279 20.56 -23.62 20.90
N PHE A 280 20.74 -22.31 20.96
CA PHE A 280 19.96 -21.32 20.22
C PHE A 280 20.36 -21.34 18.74
N ASN A 281 21.64 -21.43 18.37
CA ASN A 281 22.00 -21.66 16.97
C ASN A 281 21.55 -23.05 16.49
N GLN A 282 21.54 -24.08 17.33
CA GLN A 282 21.03 -25.41 16.98
C GLN A 282 19.50 -25.46 16.90
N MET A 283 18.80 -24.63 17.70
CA MET A 283 17.34 -24.42 17.64
C MET A 283 16.94 -23.50 16.49
N MET A 284 17.74 -22.48 16.15
CA MET A 284 17.60 -21.65 14.95
C MET A 284 18.13 -22.36 13.69
N SER A 285 18.85 -23.48 13.84
CA SER A 285 19.10 -24.46 12.78
C SER A 285 17.89 -25.37 12.63
N ALA A 286 17.34 -25.94 13.71
CA ALA A 286 16.10 -26.71 13.63
C ALA A 286 14.91 -25.88 13.10
N GLU A 287 14.72 -24.64 13.57
CA GLU A 287 13.75 -23.67 13.03
C GLU A 287 14.13 -23.13 11.65
N ARG A 288 15.34 -23.42 11.15
CA ARG A 288 15.71 -23.20 9.73
C ARG A 288 15.42 -24.42 8.87
N ASP A 289 15.64 -25.61 9.40
CA ASP A 289 15.28 -26.88 8.76
C ASP A 289 13.74 -27.03 8.73
N ASP A 290 13.01 -26.44 9.68
CA ASP A 290 11.54 -26.23 9.69
C ASP A 290 11.09 -25.00 8.84
N LEU A 291 12.03 -24.20 8.32
CA LEU A 291 11.76 -23.11 7.35
C LEU A 291 12.29 -23.42 5.93
N ASP A 292 13.04 -24.50 5.75
CA ASP A 292 13.15 -25.19 4.48
C ASP A 292 11.79 -25.81 4.17
N TYR A 293 10.96 -25.01 3.49
CA TYR A 293 9.59 -25.36 3.09
C TYR A 293 9.62 -26.61 2.19
N ASP A 294 9.51 -27.79 2.78
CA ASP A 294 9.48 -29.07 2.06
C ASP A 294 8.17 -29.18 1.25
N TYR A 295 8.19 -28.56 0.08
CA TYR A 295 7.11 -28.60 -0.89
C TYR A 295 6.82 -30.04 -1.34
N GLY A 296 7.81 -30.94 -1.31
CA GLY A 296 7.63 -32.35 -1.65
C GLY A 296 6.87 -33.13 -0.56
N GLY A 297 7.36 -33.06 0.68
CA GLY A 297 6.73 -33.68 1.85
C GLY A 297 5.37 -33.07 2.18
N MET A 298 5.19 -31.76 2.03
CA MET A 298 3.88 -31.13 2.23
C MET A 298 2.92 -31.42 1.05
N MET A 299 3.41 -31.54 -0.20
CA MET A 299 2.59 -32.07 -1.30
C MET A 299 2.15 -33.51 -1.03
N LYS A 300 3.00 -34.33 -0.40
CA LYS A 300 2.70 -35.70 -0.02
C LYS A 300 1.71 -35.78 1.16
N SER A 301 1.92 -35.05 2.26
CA SER A 301 0.96 -35.00 3.37
C SER A 301 -0.39 -34.42 2.93
N ALA A 302 -0.41 -33.36 2.10
CA ALA A 302 -1.65 -32.83 1.53
C ALA A 302 -2.32 -33.76 0.49
N TRP A 303 -1.63 -34.80 0.03
CA TRP A 303 -2.16 -35.87 -0.81
C TRP A 303 -2.69 -37.04 0.05
N GLU A 304 -2.01 -37.37 1.14
CA GLU A 304 -2.34 -38.47 2.06
C GLU A 304 -3.46 -38.12 3.07
N ASP A 305 -3.49 -36.91 3.64
CA ASP A 305 -4.46 -36.51 4.68
C ASP A 305 -5.71 -35.76 4.13
N GLY A 306 -5.69 -35.33 2.86
CA GLY A 306 -6.59 -34.27 2.36
C GLY A 306 -7.86 -34.69 1.61
N LEU A 307 -7.98 -35.94 1.13
CA LEU A 307 -8.87 -36.25 -0.01
C LEU A 307 -9.59 -37.62 0.01
N ASN A 308 -10.30 -37.95 1.11
CA ASN A 308 -11.12 -39.17 1.21
C ASN A 308 -12.30 -39.31 0.22
N GLU A 309 -12.50 -38.37 -0.73
CA GLU A 309 -13.55 -38.45 -1.78
C GLU A 309 -13.03 -38.22 -3.21
N TYR A 310 -11.71 -38.11 -3.44
CA TYR A 310 -11.13 -38.17 -4.80
C TYR A 310 -10.64 -39.58 -5.12
N ASP A 311 -11.60 -40.50 -5.28
CA ASP A 311 -11.36 -41.87 -5.77
C ASP A 311 -11.03 -41.85 -7.27
N ILE A 312 -9.83 -41.38 -7.60
CA ILE A 312 -9.29 -41.34 -8.97
C ILE A 312 -8.11 -42.31 -9.08
N LEU A 313 -8.42 -43.46 -9.68
CA LEU A 313 -7.50 -44.43 -10.26
C LEU A 313 -6.48 -45.07 -9.29
N GLN A 314 -6.67 -46.37 -9.07
CA GLN A 314 -5.61 -47.25 -8.57
C GLN A 314 -4.36 -47.14 -9.45
N ASP A 315 -3.19 -46.97 -8.84
CA ASP A 315 -1.89 -47.05 -9.51
C ASP A 315 -1.75 -48.37 -10.28
N GLN A 316 -1.81 -48.30 -11.62
CA GLN A 316 -1.03 -49.21 -12.44
C GLN A 316 0.42 -48.72 -12.38
N ALA A 317 1.11 -49.07 -11.29
CA ALA A 317 2.49 -48.68 -11.04
C ALA A 317 3.34 -48.90 -12.29
N ILE A 318 3.97 -47.81 -12.77
CA ILE A 318 4.66 -47.78 -14.06
C ILE A 318 5.71 -48.90 -14.08
N GLN A 319 5.54 -49.83 -15.02
CA GLN A 319 6.49 -50.92 -15.23
C GLN A 319 7.71 -50.37 -15.98
N PHE A 320 8.88 -50.92 -15.69
CA PHE A 320 10.13 -50.56 -16.36
C PHE A 320 10.70 -51.78 -17.09
N ASP A 321 11.39 -51.54 -18.21
CA ASP A 321 12.13 -52.57 -18.93
C ASP A 321 13.47 -52.91 -18.26
N ASP A 322 14.19 -53.91 -18.80
CA ASP A 322 15.51 -54.31 -18.30
C ASP A 322 16.59 -53.20 -18.40
N ASN A 323 16.31 -52.10 -19.11
CA ASN A 323 17.17 -50.92 -19.25
C ASN A 323 16.79 -49.78 -18.29
N GLY A 324 15.74 -49.94 -17.49
CA GLY A 324 15.23 -48.92 -16.58
C GLY A 324 14.38 -47.82 -17.26
N LEU A 325 13.89 -48.06 -18.48
CA LEU A 325 12.98 -47.17 -19.20
C LEU A 325 11.51 -47.55 -18.91
N PRO A 326 10.59 -46.59 -18.80
CA PRO A 326 9.18 -46.89 -18.53
C PRO A 326 8.52 -47.59 -19.73
N ILE A 327 7.77 -48.65 -19.46
CA ILE A 327 6.95 -49.39 -20.43
C ILE A 327 5.65 -48.60 -20.62
N LEU A 328 5.72 -47.58 -21.47
CA LEU A 328 4.58 -46.73 -21.82
C LEU A 328 3.66 -47.44 -22.83
N GLY A 329 2.35 -47.26 -22.67
CA GLY A 329 1.36 -47.70 -23.67
C GLY A 329 1.45 -46.90 -24.97
N GLU A 330 0.75 -47.35 -26.01
CA GLU A 330 0.70 -46.65 -27.30
C GLU A 330 0.16 -45.22 -27.16
N TYR A 331 0.57 -44.34 -28.08
CA TYR A 331 0.05 -42.98 -28.16
C TYR A 331 -1.43 -43.01 -28.54
N VAL A 332 -2.28 -42.39 -27.72
CA VAL A 332 -3.72 -42.30 -27.98
C VAL A 332 -3.97 -41.03 -28.78
N PHE A 333 -4.37 -41.22 -30.04
CA PHE A 333 -4.76 -40.11 -30.92
C PHE A 333 -6.15 -39.57 -30.59
N GLU A 334 -6.35 -38.29 -30.92
CA GLU A 334 -7.65 -37.65 -30.78
C GLU A 334 -8.70 -38.27 -31.73
N LYS A 335 -9.88 -38.55 -31.21
CA LYS A 335 -10.94 -39.27 -31.95
C LYS A 335 -11.65 -38.38 -32.96
N ASP A 336 -11.93 -37.15 -32.57
CA ASP A 336 -12.66 -36.16 -33.37
C ASP A 336 -11.70 -35.12 -33.99
N ASN A 337 -10.54 -35.58 -34.48
CA ASN A 337 -9.52 -34.70 -35.06
C ASN A 337 -9.97 -34.10 -36.41
N ARG A 338 -10.34 -32.81 -36.39
CA ARG A 338 -10.86 -32.05 -37.54
C ARG A 338 -9.95 -32.05 -38.80
N TYR A 339 -8.65 -32.32 -38.66
CA TYR A 339 -7.71 -32.30 -39.78
C TYR A 339 -7.64 -33.61 -40.56
N LEU A 340 -8.36 -34.65 -40.14
CA LEU A 340 -8.47 -35.91 -40.88
C LEU A 340 -9.40 -35.80 -42.09
N ASP A 341 -10.34 -34.84 -42.11
CA ASP A 341 -11.26 -34.63 -43.22
C ASP A 341 -10.50 -34.13 -44.49
N PRO A 342 -10.54 -34.86 -45.63
CA PRO A 342 -9.89 -34.45 -46.87
C PRO A 342 -10.43 -33.14 -47.49
N SER A 343 -11.57 -32.63 -47.01
CA SER A 343 -12.15 -31.36 -47.44
C SER A 343 -11.64 -30.14 -46.65
N ALA A 344 -10.95 -30.33 -45.52
CA ALA A 344 -10.52 -29.25 -44.63
C ALA A 344 -9.30 -28.46 -45.16
N SER A 345 -8.35 -29.11 -45.86
CA SER A 345 -7.18 -28.48 -46.48
C SER A 345 -6.61 -29.36 -47.60
N THR A 346 -6.03 -28.72 -48.62
CA THR A 346 -5.25 -29.39 -49.69
C THR A 346 -3.74 -29.33 -49.46
N ARG A 347 -3.30 -28.86 -48.29
CA ARG A 347 -1.89 -28.81 -47.87
C ARG A 347 -1.49 -30.00 -47.01
N SER A 348 -0.18 -30.18 -46.85
CA SER A 348 0.41 -31.11 -45.87
C SER A 348 0.09 -30.63 -44.45
N ALA A 349 -0.49 -31.52 -43.65
CA ALA A 349 -0.76 -31.27 -42.24
C ALA A 349 0.54 -31.08 -41.43
N LEU A 350 1.62 -31.77 -41.81
CA LEU A 350 2.93 -31.57 -41.20
C LEU A 350 3.49 -30.16 -41.48
N GLN A 351 3.37 -29.65 -42.71
CA GLN A 351 3.85 -28.30 -43.02
C GLN A 351 3.00 -27.23 -42.34
N ASP A 352 1.67 -27.36 -42.36
CA ASP A 352 0.79 -26.42 -41.66
C ASP A 352 1.05 -26.44 -40.14
N ALA A 353 1.43 -27.58 -39.54
CA ALA A 353 1.88 -27.64 -38.14
C ALA A 353 3.20 -26.90 -37.90
N LYS A 354 4.23 -27.11 -38.75
CA LYS A 354 5.53 -26.42 -38.63
C LYS A 354 5.36 -24.91 -38.79
N ASP A 355 4.58 -24.48 -39.78
CA ASP A 355 4.25 -23.08 -40.02
C ASP A 355 3.56 -22.46 -38.78
N LEU A 356 2.62 -23.18 -38.15
CA LEU A 356 1.89 -22.73 -36.96
C LEU A 356 2.80 -22.67 -35.72
N LEU A 357 3.66 -23.67 -35.51
CA LEU A 357 4.64 -23.67 -34.41
C LEU A 357 5.64 -22.51 -34.54
N ALA A 358 6.16 -22.26 -35.75
CA ALA A 358 7.09 -21.18 -36.04
C ALA A 358 6.45 -19.77 -35.91
N GLN A 359 5.14 -19.66 -36.10
CA GLN A 359 4.36 -18.43 -35.91
C GLN A 359 3.87 -18.23 -34.46
N ASN A 360 4.33 -19.04 -33.50
CA ASN A 360 3.84 -19.05 -32.10
C ASN A 360 2.32 -19.28 -31.96
N GLY A 361 1.70 -20.00 -32.91
CA GLY A 361 0.28 -20.38 -32.85
C GLY A 361 -0.05 -21.38 -31.73
N SER A 362 -1.32 -21.82 -31.69
CA SER A 362 -1.83 -22.72 -30.66
C SER A 362 -1.10 -24.07 -30.67
N LEU A 363 -0.55 -24.45 -29.51
CA LEU A 363 0.07 -25.77 -29.30
C LEU A 363 -0.96 -26.90 -29.43
N SER A 364 -2.16 -26.69 -28.90
CA SER A 364 -3.28 -27.63 -29.01
C SER A 364 -3.68 -27.88 -30.47
N GLU A 365 -3.66 -26.84 -31.31
CA GLU A 365 -3.96 -26.95 -32.74
C GLU A 365 -2.81 -27.59 -33.53
N ALA A 366 -1.56 -27.22 -33.23
CA ALA A 366 -0.37 -27.84 -33.83
C ALA A 366 -0.29 -29.34 -33.52
N ALA A 367 -0.64 -29.76 -32.30
CA ALA A 367 -0.68 -31.17 -31.92
C ALA A 367 -1.72 -31.95 -32.76
N LEU A 368 -2.92 -31.39 -32.98
CA LEU A 368 -3.94 -32.03 -33.83
C LEU A 368 -3.48 -32.13 -35.30
N LEU A 369 -2.79 -31.12 -35.82
CA LEU A 369 -2.19 -31.17 -37.16
C LEU A 369 -1.09 -32.25 -37.26
N LEU A 370 -0.23 -32.38 -36.24
CA LEU A 370 0.83 -33.40 -36.19
C LEU A 370 0.26 -34.82 -36.05
N GLU A 371 -0.80 -35.01 -35.27
CA GLU A 371 -1.52 -36.28 -35.20
C GLU A 371 -2.15 -36.65 -36.55
N ALA A 372 -2.79 -35.69 -37.22
CA ALA A 372 -3.36 -35.91 -38.55
C ALA A 372 -2.29 -36.19 -39.60
N ALA A 373 -1.12 -35.54 -39.50
CA ALA A 373 0.04 -35.84 -40.35
C ALA A 373 0.53 -37.28 -40.15
N ILE A 374 0.74 -37.71 -38.90
CA ILE A 374 1.15 -39.08 -38.56
C ILE A 374 0.15 -40.12 -39.09
N GLN A 375 -1.15 -39.90 -38.90
CA GLN A 375 -2.19 -40.81 -39.40
C GLN A 375 -2.31 -40.83 -40.93
N LYS A 376 -1.98 -39.73 -41.62
CA LYS A 376 -1.87 -39.67 -43.09
C LYS A 376 -0.55 -40.24 -43.64
N GLY A 377 0.41 -40.58 -42.77
CA GLY A 377 1.75 -41.03 -43.16
C GLY A 377 2.73 -39.90 -43.52
N GLU A 378 2.36 -38.64 -43.26
CA GLU A 378 3.24 -37.46 -43.39
C GLU A 378 4.24 -37.38 -42.21
N LEU A 379 5.11 -38.39 -42.09
CA LEU A 379 5.99 -38.57 -40.93
C LEU A 379 7.21 -37.63 -40.88
N GLY A 380 7.44 -36.85 -41.94
CA GLY A 380 8.53 -35.88 -42.04
C GLY A 380 9.90 -36.50 -42.33
N GLU A 381 10.97 -35.74 -42.05
CA GLU A 381 12.33 -36.21 -42.30
C GLU A 381 12.66 -37.48 -41.50
N GLY A 382 13.34 -38.42 -42.15
CA GLY A 382 13.67 -39.75 -41.62
C GLY A 382 12.48 -40.65 -41.20
N GLY A 383 11.23 -40.20 -41.32
CA GLY A 383 10.05 -40.93 -40.85
C GLY A 383 9.81 -40.88 -39.33
N TYR A 384 10.51 -39.99 -38.62
CA TYR A 384 10.42 -39.79 -37.17
C TYR A 384 10.08 -38.35 -36.76
N GLU A 385 10.36 -37.36 -37.60
CA GLU A 385 10.25 -35.92 -37.28
C GLU A 385 8.87 -35.52 -36.73
N ALA A 386 7.78 -35.99 -37.35
CA ALA A 386 6.42 -35.66 -36.90
C ALA A 386 6.11 -36.18 -35.48
N TRP A 387 6.69 -37.33 -35.09
CA TRP A 387 6.53 -37.90 -33.75
C TRP A 387 7.30 -37.11 -32.69
N ILE A 388 8.53 -36.68 -33.00
CA ILE A 388 9.32 -35.83 -32.09
C ILE A 388 8.62 -34.49 -31.89
N LEU A 389 8.23 -33.82 -32.98
CA LEU A 389 7.50 -32.55 -32.91
C LEU A 389 6.18 -32.66 -32.15
N LEU A 390 5.42 -33.77 -32.29
CA LEU A 390 4.20 -34.00 -31.52
C LEU A 390 4.52 -34.13 -30.03
N GLY A 391 5.56 -34.89 -29.69
CA GLY A 391 6.05 -35.06 -28.34
C GLY A 391 6.43 -33.74 -27.67
N GLU A 392 7.29 -32.96 -28.32
CA GLU A 392 7.70 -31.63 -27.83
C GLU A 392 6.51 -30.67 -27.73
N THR A 393 5.56 -30.72 -28.67
CA THR A 393 4.34 -29.90 -28.62
C THR A 393 3.44 -30.27 -27.44
N ARG A 394 3.24 -31.56 -27.16
CA ARG A 394 2.49 -32.03 -25.99
C ARG A 394 3.19 -31.70 -24.67
N SER A 395 4.53 -31.74 -24.63
CA SER A 395 5.33 -31.32 -23.48
C SER A 395 5.26 -29.80 -23.25
N MET A 396 5.21 -29.00 -24.32
CA MET A 396 4.97 -27.55 -24.20
C MET A 396 3.55 -27.21 -23.73
N ASP A 397 2.57 -28.05 -24.08
CA ASP A 397 1.14 -27.86 -23.75
C ASP A 397 0.74 -28.44 -22.38
N GLU A 398 1.70 -28.81 -21.53
CA GLU A 398 1.47 -29.40 -20.19
C GLU A 398 0.73 -30.76 -20.22
N ARG A 399 1.01 -31.61 -21.23
CA ARG A 399 0.44 -32.97 -21.39
C ARG A 399 1.55 -34.02 -21.47
N GLU A 400 2.37 -34.14 -20.43
CA GLU A 400 3.62 -34.93 -20.46
C GLU A 400 3.42 -36.44 -20.71
N ALA A 401 2.35 -37.04 -20.18
CA ALA A 401 2.03 -38.46 -20.41
C ALA A 401 1.80 -38.80 -21.90
N ALA A 402 1.27 -37.86 -22.68
CA ALA A 402 1.18 -37.96 -24.14
C ALA A 402 2.52 -37.65 -24.82
N ALA A 403 3.25 -36.65 -24.31
CA ALA A 403 4.57 -36.28 -24.81
C ALA A 403 5.58 -37.44 -24.77
N MET A 404 5.74 -38.09 -23.62
CA MET A 404 6.65 -39.22 -23.45
C MET A 404 6.37 -40.36 -24.44
N ARG A 405 5.09 -40.68 -24.70
CA ARG A 405 4.70 -41.72 -25.67
C ARG A 405 5.10 -41.36 -27.10
N ALA A 406 4.81 -40.12 -27.52
CA ALA A 406 5.16 -39.64 -28.85
C ALA A 406 6.68 -39.53 -29.05
N LEU A 407 7.41 -39.02 -28.06
CA LEU A 407 8.87 -38.97 -28.05
C LEU A 407 9.49 -40.37 -28.07
N THR A 408 8.95 -41.34 -27.34
CA THR A 408 9.46 -42.73 -27.31
C THR A 408 9.33 -43.40 -28.68
N GLU A 409 8.19 -43.27 -29.36
CA GLU A 409 8.01 -43.79 -30.73
C GLU A 409 8.87 -43.00 -31.74
N GLY A 410 9.06 -41.69 -31.54
CA GLY A 410 9.96 -40.85 -32.33
C GLY A 410 11.42 -41.29 -32.26
N VAL A 411 11.98 -41.41 -31.05
CA VAL A 411 13.36 -41.89 -30.79
C VAL A 411 13.56 -43.28 -31.40
N LYS A 412 12.64 -44.21 -31.15
CA LYS A 412 12.65 -45.58 -31.70
C LYS A 412 12.67 -45.59 -33.23
N ARG A 413 11.97 -44.67 -33.90
CA ARG A 413 11.99 -44.51 -35.36
C ARG A 413 13.28 -43.86 -35.85
N ALA A 414 13.81 -42.88 -35.12
CA ALA A 414 15.09 -42.25 -35.45
C ALA A 414 16.25 -43.25 -35.41
N GLU A 415 16.30 -44.12 -34.38
CA GLU A 415 17.25 -45.23 -34.31
C GLU A 415 17.11 -46.20 -35.50
N GLN A 416 15.87 -46.56 -35.88
CA GLN A 416 15.60 -47.41 -37.05
C GLN A 416 15.98 -46.76 -38.39
N ALA A 417 15.91 -45.42 -38.47
CA ALA A 417 16.32 -44.63 -39.63
C ALA A 417 17.84 -44.38 -39.69
N GLY A 418 18.60 -44.75 -38.66
CA GLY A 418 20.03 -44.46 -38.54
C GLY A 418 20.37 -43.07 -38.02
N ALA A 419 19.37 -42.31 -37.56
CA ALA A 419 19.48 -40.99 -36.94
C ALA A 419 19.41 -41.07 -35.41
N ALA A 420 20.18 -42.00 -34.81
CA ALA A 420 20.23 -42.16 -33.37
C ALA A 420 20.66 -40.85 -32.68
N GLY A 421 20.05 -40.54 -31.53
CA GLY A 421 20.25 -39.28 -30.80
C GLY A 421 19.10 -38.29 -30.96
N GLU A 422 18.40 -38.28 -32.10
CA GLU A 422 17.27 -37.36 -32.31
C GLU A 422 16.13 -37.64 -31.30
N GLY A 423 15.59 -36.57 -30.72
CA GLY A 423 14.52 -36.61 -29.71
C GLY A 423 14.92 -37.13 -28.32
N MET A 424 16.08 -37.78 -28.16
CA MET A 424 16.48 -38.41 -26.88
C MET A 424 16.66 -37.39 -25.74
N LEU A 425 17.20 -36.20 -26.04
CA LEU A 425 17.36 -35.13 -25.05
C LEU A 425 16.01 -34.58 -24.58
N SER A 426 15.07 -34.41 -25.51
CA SER A 426 13.69 -34.00 -25.20
C SER A 426 12.97 -35.07 -24.37
N LEU A 427 13.17 -36.36 -24.67
CA LEU A 427 12.63 -37.47 -23.89
C LEU A 427 13.24 -37.56 -22.49
N ALA A 428 14.54 -37.32 -22.33
CA ALA A 428 15.18 -37.22 -21.01
C ALA A 428 14.55 -36.11 -20.16
N ILE A 429 14.25 -34.98 -20.77
CA ILE A 429 13.62 -33.83 -20.09
C ILE A 429 12.17 -34.15 -19.70
N SER A 430 11.39 -34.81 -20.57
CA SER A 430 10.06 -35.32 -20.21
C SER A 430 10.12 -36.32 -19.05
N PHE A 431 11.10 -37.23 -19.03
CA PHE A 431 11.32 -38.14 -17.90
C PHE A 431 11.68 -37.38 -16.61
N THR A 432 12.50 -36.32 -16.69
CA THR A 432 12.82 -35.47 -15.53
C THR A 432 11.60 -34.73 -14.99
N ASN A 433 10.66 -34.30 -15.83
CA ASN A 433 9.44 -33.62 -15.39
C ASN A 433 8.50 -34.54 -14.58
N GLU A 434 8.51 -35.85 -14.87
CA GLU A 434 7.72 -36.89 -14.18
C GLU A 434 8.54 -37.63 -13.10
N SER A 435 9.68 -37.07 -12.68
CA SER A 435 10.61 -37.66 -11.68
C SER A 435 11.16 -39.06 -12.03
N LEU A 436 11.17 -39.43 -13.32
CA LEU A 436 11.68 -40.70 -13.83
C LEU A 436 13.21 -40.65 -14.04
N GLU A 437 13.95 -40.29 -12.99
CA GLU A 437 15.39 -39.97 -13.01
C GLU A 437 16.26 -40.99 -13.76
N ARG A 438 16.12 -42.30 -13.45
CA ARG A 438 16.92 -43.36 -14.11
C ARG A 438 16.69 -43.44 -15.62
N ALA A 439 15.45 -43.19 -16.07
CA ALA A 439 15.12 -43.17 -17.49
C ALA A 439 15.70 -41.92 -18.19
N SER A 440 15.70 -40.77 -17.49
CA SER A 440 16.40 -39.55 -17.94
C SER A 440 17.92 -39.80 -18.07
N HIS A 441 18.56 -40.37 -17.05
CA HIS A 441 19.97 -40.74 -17.07
C HIS A 441 20.33 -41.73 -18.21
N ALA A 442 19.48 -42.73 -18.46
CA ALA A 442 19.65 -43.68 -19.55
C ALA A 442 19.54 -43.02 -20.94
N MET A 443 18.59 -42.08 -21.12
CA MET A 443 18.48 -41.29 -22.36
C MET A 443 19.65 -40.34 -22.56
N LEU A 444 20.15 -39.68 -21.50
CA LEU A 444 21.31 -38.80 -21.59
C LEU A 444 22.58 -39.55 -22.03
N LEU A 445 22.85 -40.75 -21.49
CA LEU A 445 23.97 -41.58 -21.96
C LEU A 445 23.82 -42.03 -23.42
N ARG A 446 22.62 -42.45 -23.84
CA ARG A 446 22.34 -42.86 -25.24
C ARG A 446 22.49 -41.68 -26.21
N TRP A 447 21.96 -40.52 -25.86
CA TRP A 447 22.12 -39.27 -26.61
C TRP A 447 23.60 -38.88 -26.75
N LEU A 448 24.35 -38.95 -25.64
CA LEU A 448 25.77 -38.61 -25.61
C LEU A 448 26.58 -39.55 -26.52
N GLN A 449 26.31 -40.86 -26.44
CA GLN A 449 26.97 -41.87 -27.27
C GLN A 449 26.69 -41.67 -28.76
N ALA A 450 25.45 -41.31 -29.12
CA ALA A 450 25.04 -41.13 -30.51
C ALA A 450 25.59 -39.82 -31.11
N ARG A 451 25.54 -38.71 -30.37
CA ARG A 451 26.03 -37.39 -30.83
C ARG A 451 27.54 -37.26 -30.78
N PHE A 452 28.21 -37.94 -29.83
CA PHE A 452 29.67 -37.89 -29.68
C PHE A 452 30.30 -39.30 -29.64
N PRO A 453 30.27 -40.09 -30.75
CA PRO A 453 30.79 -41.46 -30.76
C PRO A 453 32.30 -41.62 -30.45
N SER A 454 33.06 -40.52 -30.44
CA SER A 454 34.46 -40.48 -30.03
C SER A 454 34.68 -40.32 -28.53
N VAL A 455 33.62 -40.08 -27.74
CA VAL A 455 33.69 -39.94 -26.28
C VAL A 455 33.55 -41.32 -25.65
N GLU A 456 34.63 -41.80 -25.06
CA GLU A 456 34.64 -43.05 -24.30
C GLU A 456 33.79 -42.90 -23.01
N ILE A 457 32.56 -43.43 -23.05
CA ILE A 457 31.67 -43.60 -21.90
C ILE A 457 32.16 -44.83 -21.11
N PRO A 458 32.59 -44.68 -19.84
CA PRO A 458 33.06 -45.80 -19.04
C PRO A 458 31.95 -46.82 -18.78
N GLU A 459 32.28 -48.10 -18.84
CA GLU A 459 31.39 -49.24 -18.55
C GLU A 459 30.64 -49.09 -17.20
N LYS A 460 31.31 -48.53 -16.18
CA LYS A 460 30.71 -48.21 -14.87
C LYS A 460 29.49 -47.27 -14.93
N ALA A 461 29.39 -46.43 -15.96
CA ALA A 461 28.25 -45.52 -16.14
C ALA A 461 27.01 -46.25 -16.67
N TRP A 462 27.18 -47.24 -17.57
CA TRP A 462 26.08 -48.12 -17.98
C TRP A 462 25.63 -49.03 -16.84
N GLN A 463 26.57 -49.64 -16.13
CA GLN A 463 26.30 -50.50 -14.96
C GLN A 463 25.68 -49.74 -13.77
N SER A 464 25.76 -48.41 -13.74
CA SER A 464 25.14 -47.61 -12.69
C SER A 464 23.62 -47.47 -12.85
N LEU A 465 23.08 -47.60 -14.07
CA LEU A 465 21.65 -47.45 -14.37
C LEU A 465 20.78 -48.52 -13.68
N SER A 466 21.30 -49.74 -13.53
CA SER A 466 20.63 -50.86 -12.84
C SER A 466 20.60 -50.71 -11.31
N ASN A 467 21.29 -49.70 -10.75
CA ASN A 467 21.37 -49.46 -9.31
C ASN A 467 20.31 -48.40 -8.91
N SER A 468 20.65 -47.51 -7.96
CA SER A 468 19.81 -46.37 -7.56
C SER A 468 19.99 -45.17 -8.50
N ALA A 469 18.98 -44.30 -8.55
CA ALA A 469 19.05 -43.06 -9.33
C ALA A 469 20.25 -42.19 -8.93
N TRP A 470 20.46 -41.98 -7.63
CA TRP A 470 21.65 -41.33 -7.06
C TRP A 470 22.97 -41.91 -7.57
N HIS A 471 23.13 -43.24 -7.59
CA HIS A 471 24.37 -43.86 -8.05
C HIS A 471 24.57 -43.68 -9.57
N SER A 472 23.48 -43.65 -10.35
CA SER A 472 23.56 -43.30 -11.78
C SER A 472 23.86 -41.82 -12.02
N HIS A 473 23.31 -40.90 -11.22
CA HIS A 473 23.57 -39.46 -11.33
C HIS A 473 25.07 -39.16 -11.33
N ASP A 474 25.80 -39.60 -10.29
CA ASP A 474 27.24 -39.33 -10.16
C ASP A 474 28.05 -39.78 -11.38
N GLN A 475 27.76 -40.97 -11.92
CA GLN A 475 28.53 -41.51 -13.05
C GLN A 475 28.21 -40.80 -14.36
N VAL A 476 26.94 -40.44 -14.60
CA VAL A 476 26.52 -39.72 -15.81
C VAL A 476 27.03 -38.28 -15.77
N THR A 477 26.92 -37.62 -14.63
CA THR A 477 27.44 -36.27 -14.39
C THR A 477 28.96 -36.21 -14.54
N GLU A 478 29.73 -37.20 -14.08
CA GLU A 478 31.18 -37.24 -14.32
C GLU A 478 31.53 -37.28 -15.83
N VAL A 479 30.81 -38.07 -16.62
CA VAL A 479 31.03 -38.19 -18.07
C VAL A 479 30.69 -36.89 -18.80
N TYR A 480 29.54 -36.27 -18.48
CA TYR A 480 29.18 -34.96 -19.03
C TYR A 480 30.15 -33.85 -18.63
N LEU A 481 30.59 -33.81 -17.36
CA LEU A 481 31.60 -32.86 -16.88
C LEU A 481 32.96 -33.06 -17.56
N LYS A 482 33.37 -34.31 -17.84
CA LYS A 482 34.59 -34.61 -18.61
C LYS A 482 34.53 -33.98 -20.00
N LEU A 483 33.43 -34.20 -20.75
CA LEU A 483 33.24 -33.61 -22.08
C LEU A 483 33.18 -32.08 -22.05
N ALA A 484 32.40 -31.50 -21.13
CA ALA A 484 32.28 -30.04 -21.02
C ALA A 484 33.62 -29.36 -20.68
N ARG A 485 34.45 -29.98 -19.82
CA ARG A 485 35.81 -29.51 -19.52
C ARG A 485 36.73 -29.60 -20.73
N GLU A 486 36.62 -30.66 -21.53
CA GLU A 486 37.39 -30.84 -22.76
C GLU A 486 37.03 -29.78 -23.81
N GLN A 487 35.74 -29.58 -24.07
CA GLN A 487 35.23 -28.51 -24.94
C GLN A 487 35.70 -27.13 -24.48
N TYR A 488 35.50 -26.81 -23.19
CA TYR A 488 35.93 -25.53 -22.62
C TYR A 488 37.44 -25.30 -22.76
N SER A 489 38.27 -26.35 -22.68
CA SER A 489 39.73 -26.25 -22.90
C SER A 489 40.11 -25.88 -24.34
N ARG A 490 39.22 -26.13 -25.32
CA ARG A 490 39.33 -25.66 -26.71
C ARG A 490 38.69 -24.29 -26.95
N GLY A 491 38.03 -23.70 -25.95
CA GLY A 491 37.19 -22.51 -26.11
C GLY A 491 35.80 -22.80 -26.70
N GLU A 492 35.40 -24.07 -26.74
CA GLU A 492 34.09 -24.52 -27.20
C GLU A 492 33.12 -24.66 -26.03
N VAL A 493 31.83 -24.41 -26.27
CA VAL A 493 30.74 -24.77 -25.36
C VAL A 493 29.60 -25.29 -26.22
N ASP A 494 29.22 -26.56 -26.06
CA ASP A 494 28.04 -27.11 -26.72
C ASP A 494 26.79 -26.87 -25.84
N PRO A 495 25.76 -26.14 -26.34
CA PRO A 495 24.59 -25.79 -25.54
C PRO A 495 23.73 -27.00 -25.14
N ASP A 496 23.77 -28.10 -25.89
CA ASP A 496 23.00 -29.31 -25.56
C ASP A 496 23.73 -30.17 -24.52
N VAL A 497 25.08 -30.16 -24.51
CA VAL A 497 25.88 -30.71 -23.40
C VAL A 497 25.64 -29.91 -22.12
N GLN A 498 25.50 -28.58 -22.22
CA GLN A 498 25.09 -27.74 -21.08
C GLN A 498 23.64 -28.02 -20.64
N ILE A 499 22.69 -28.26 -21.56
CA ILE A 499 21.33 -28.68 -21.19
C ILE A 499 21.35 -30.01 -20.43
N GLY A 500 22.11 -31.01 -20.90
CA GLY A 500 22.23 -32.30 -20.21
C GLY A 500 22.82 -32.17 -18.80
N LEU A 501 23.86 -31.34 -18.62
CA LEU A 501 24.38 -31.00 -17.29
C LEU A 501 23.34 -30.28 -16.42
N GLY A 502 22.60 -29.33 -16.97
CA GLY A 502 21.55 -28.61 -16.25
C GLY A 502 20.43 -29.54 -15.77
N VAL A 503 20.01 -30.49 -16.60
CA VAL A 503 19.03 -31.53 -16.25
C VAL A 503 19.55 -32.43 -15.12
N LEU A 504 20.81 -32.87 -15.18
CA LEU A 504 21.43 -33.67 -14.12
C LEU A 504 21.51 -32.92 -12.79
N PHE A 505 22.00 -31.68 -12.79
CA PHE A 505 22.08 -30.89 -11.56
C PHE A 505 20.68 -30.58 -11.00
N TYR A 506 19.68 -30.38 -11.86
CA TYR A 506 18.28 -30.18 -11.46
C TYR A 506 17.67 -31.44 -10.81
N THR A 507 17.93 -32.66 -11.31
CA THR A 507 17.44 -33.89 -10.65
C THR A 507 18.10 -34.17 -9.30
N ASN A 508 19.33 -33.70 -9.08
CA ASN A 508 20.01 -33.78 -7.78
C ASN A 508 19.81 -32.51 -6.91
N SER A 509 18.79 -31.69 -7.20
CA SER A 509 18.46 -30.44 -6.48
C SER A 509 19.60 -29.41 -6.37
N ASP A 510 20.66 -29.52 -7.18
CA ASP A 510 21.72 -28.53 -7.30
C ASP A 510 21.30 -27.42 -8.27
N PHE A 511 20.25 -26.70 -7.87
CA PHE A 511 19.61 -25.66 -8.68
C PHE A 511 20.56 -24.51 -9.03
N SER A 512 21.62 -24.31 -8.23
CA SER A 512 22.68 -23.35 -8.50
C SER A 512 23.53 -23.75 -9.71
N ARG A 513 24.01 -25.00 -9.77
CA ARG A 513 24.73 -25.48 -10.97
C ARG A 513 23.81 -25.69 -12.17
N ALA A 514 22.53 -26.03 -11.94
CA ALA A 514 21.54 -26.07 -13.00
C ALA A 514 21.36 -24.68 -13.67
N LYS A 515 21.23 -23.61 -12.85
CA LYS A 515 21.21 -22.20 -13.32
C LYS A 515 22.44 -21.88 -14.18
N ASP A 516 23.65 -22.15 -13.67
CA ASP A 516 24.90 -21.87 -14.40
C ASP A 516 24.95 -22.55 -15.77
N CYS A 517 24.49 -23.81 -15.85
CA CYS A 517 24.47 -24.57 -17.10
C CYS A 517 23.42 -24.04 -18.09
N PHE A 518 22.20 -23.72 -17.64
CA PHE A 518 21.18 -23.13 -18.52
C PHE A 518 21.54 -21.71 -18.96
N GLU A 519 22.20 -20.90 -18.12
CA GLU A 519 22.80 -19.63 -18.54
C GLU A 519 23.90 -19.82 -19.60
N ALA A 520 24.78 -20.80 -19.44
CA ALA A 520 25.83 -21.09 -20.41
C ALA A 520 25.25 -21.48 -21.79
N ALA A 521 24.15 -22.24 -21.81
CA ALA A 521 23.42 -22.55 -23.03
C ALA A 521 22.71 -21.31 -23.62
N LEU A 522 22.07 -20.48 -22.80
CA LEU A 522 21.39 -19.25 -23.22
C LEU A 522 22.33 -18.19 -23.82
N ARG A 523 23.60 -18.14 -23.39
CA ARG A 523 24.63 -17.27 -24.01
C ARG A 523 24.89 -17.63 -25.48
N ILE A 524 24.53 -18.85 -25.91
CA ILE A 524 24.63 -19.33 -27.30
C ILE A 524 23.26 -19.27 -28.00
N ARG A 525 22.18 -19.63 -27.28
CA ARG A 525 20.80 -19.67 -27.78
C ARG A 525 19.88 -18.68 -27.02
N PRO A 526 20.09 -17.36 -27.08
CA PRO A 526 19.34 -16.40 -26.26
C PRO A 526 17.85 -16.26 -26.62
N LYS A 527 17.41 -16.89 -27.73
CA LYS A 527 16.01 -16.93 -28.20
C LYS A 527 15.32 -18.28 -27.93
N ASP A 528 15.97 -19.20 -27.23
CA ASP A 528 15.41 -20.49 -26.86
C ASP A 528 14.51 -20.32 -25.62
N TYR A 529 13.20 -20.27 -25.86
CA TYR A 529 12.19 -20.09 -24.82
C TYR A 529 12.06 -21.32 -23.90
N LEU A 530 12.47 -22.51 -24.35
CA LEU A 530 12.50 -23.72 -23.53
C LEU A 530 13.64 -23.63 -22.51
N LEU A 531 14.81 -23.13 -22.93
CA LEU A 531 15.93 -22.82 -22.03
C LEU A 531 15.56 -21.74 -20.99
N TRP A 532 14.91 -20.66 -21.41
CA TRP A 532 14.43 -19.61 -20.48
C TRP A 532 13.46 -20.18 -19.43
N ASN A 533 12.55 -21.09 -19.82
CA ASN A 533 11.66 -21.75 -18.87
C ASN A 533 12.41 -22.69 -17.91
N ARG A 534 13.41 -23.46 -18.37
CA ARG A 534 14.23 -24.33 -17.49
C ARG A 534 15.10 -23.54 -16.50
N LEU A 535 15.64 -22.40 -16.93
CA LEU A 535 16.29 -21.44 -16.05
C LEU A 535 15.29 -20.95 -14.98
N GLY A 536 14.07 -20.58 -15.38
CA GLY A 536 13.00 -20.20 -14.46
C GLY A 536 12.65 -21.29 -13.45
N SER A 537 12.47 -22.54 -13.87
CA SER A 537 12.19 -23.67 -12.96
C SER A 537 13.33 -23.93 -11.98
N SER A 538 14.58 -23.82 -12.44
CA SER A 538 15.76 -23.94 -11.56
C SER A 538 15.79 -22.85 -10.50
N LEU A 539 15.55 -21.59 -10.89
CA LEU A 539 15.48 -20.46 -9.97
C LEU A 539 14.29 -20.58 -8.99
N SER A 540 13.14 -21.05 -9.46
CA SER A 540 11.93 -21.22 -8.66
C SER A 540 12.13 -22.26 -7.55
N ASN A 541 12.73 -23.41 -7.88
CA ASN A 541 12.98 -24.48 -6.92
C ASN A 541 14.20 -24.17 -6.03
N GLY A 542 15.19 -23.44 -6.56
CA GLY A 542 16.30 -22.88 -5.80
C GLY A 542 15.93 -21.68 -4.91
N ASN A 543 14.66 -21.50 -4.55
CA ASN A 543 14.14 -20.43 -3.69
C ASN A 543 14.51 -18.99 -4.12
N ASN A 544 14.55 -18.74 -5.43
CA ASN A 544 14.79 -17.43 -6.05
C ASN A 544 13.61 -17.00 -6.97
N PRO A 545 12.39 -16.84 -6.43
CA PRO A 545 11.18 -16.65 -7.24
C PRO A 545 11.16 -15.36 -8.07
N GLU A 546 11.79 -14.27 -7.61
CA GLU A 546 11.87 -13.01 -8.38
C GLU A 546 12.70 -13.19 -9.67
N GLU A 547 13.84 -13.89 -9.58
CA GLU A 547 14.66 -14.20 -10.75
C GLU A 547 13.95 -15.22 -11.66
N ALA A 548 13.24 -16.19 -11.08
CA ALA A 548 12.45 -17.18 -11.81
C ALA A 548 11.38 -16.51 -12.70
N LEU A 549 10.62 -15.57 -12.14
CA LEU A 549 9.65 -14.75 -12.86
C LEU A 549 10.32 -13.91 -13.96
N GLY A 550 11.55 -13.42 -13.74
CA GLY A 550 12.38 -12.79 -14.76
C GLY A 550 12.69 -13.72 -15.94
N ALA A 551 13.09 -14.96 -15.68
CA ALA A 551 13.38 -15.95 -16.73
C ALA A 551 12.11 -16.40 -17.47
N TYR A 552 10.99 -16.62 -16.75
CA TYR A 552 9.70 -16.92 -17.37
C TYR A 552 9.17 -15.76 -18.23
N ARG A 553 9.49 -14.50 -17.90
CA ARG A 553 9.12 -13.32 -18.71
C ARG A 553 9.70 -13.41 -20.12
N GLU A 554 10.97 -13.80 -20.24
CA GLU A 554 11.63 -13.94 -21.54
C GLU A 554 11.11 -15.16 -22.31
N ALA A 555 10.87 -16.29 -21.63
CA ALA A 555 10.22 -17.45 -22.24
C ALA A 555 8.87 -17.09 -22.89
N LEU A 556 8.00 -16.36 -22.17
CA LEU A 556 6.68 -15.94 -22.64
C LEU A 556 6.70 -14.70 -23.54
N HIS A 557 7.78 -13.92 -23.54
CA HIS A 557 8.01 -12.89 -24.56
C HIS A 557 8.35 -13.52 -25.92
N LEU A 558 9.19 -14.56 -25.91
CA LEU A 558 9.62 -15.32 -27.08
C LEU A 558 8.52 -16.25 -27.62
N ARG A 559 7.72 -16.87 -26.74
CA ARG A 559 6.55 -17.70 -27.10
C ARG A 559 5.37 -17.47 -26.13
N PRO A 560 4.43 -16.55 -26.44
CA PRO A 560 3.28 -16.26 -25.58
C PRO A 560 2.31 -17.44 -25.37
N THR A 561 2.31 -18.42 -26.27
CA THR A 561 1.46 -19.63 -26.25
C THR A 561 2.09 -20.83 -25.54
N TYR A 562 3.14 -20.62 -24.74
CA TYR A 562 3.84 -21.70 -24.02
C TYR A 562 3.11 -22.07 -22.73
N THR A 563 2.07 -22.92 -22.83
CA THR A 563 1.18 -23.34 -21.73
C THR A 563 1.93 -23.69 -20.45
N ARG A 564 3.00 -24.51 -20.53
CA ARG A 564 3.84 -24.87 -19.38
C ARG A 564 4.58 -23.71 -18.72
N ALA A 565 5.04 -22.71 -19.48
CA ALA A 565 5.65 -21.53 -18.85
C ALA A 565 4.60 -20.70 -18.08
N ILE A 566 3.34 -20.69 -18.52
CA ILE A 566 2.23 -20.06 -17.76
C ILE A 566 1.91 -20.87 -16.49
N TYR A 567 1.88 -22.21 -16.58
CA TYR A 567 1.75 -23.10 -15.42
C TYR A 567 2.87 -22.87 -14.39
N ASN A 568 4.13 -22.85 -14.84
CA ASN A 568 5.29 -22.62 -13.99
C ASN A 568 5.28 -21.25 -13.28
N VAL A 569 4.76 -20.21 -13.94
CA VAL A 569 4.51 -18.90 -13.32
C VAL A 569 3.42 -18.99 -12.26
N GLY A 570 2.33 -19.73 -12.51
CA GLY A 570 1.31 -20.01 -11.51
C GLY A 570 1.85 -20.75 -10.29
N VAL A 571 2.76 -21.72 -10.47
CA VAL A 571 3.45 -22.41 -9.36
C VAL A 571 4.35 -21.44 -8.59
N ALA A 572 5.15 -20.61 -9.27
CA ALA A 572 5.96 -19.59 -8.60
C ALA A 572 5.09 -18.60 -7.80
N CYS A 573 3.91 -18.23 -8.32
CA CYS A 573 2.93 -17.41 -7.62
C CYS A 573 2.32 -18.12 -6.38
N LEU A 574 2.05 -19.44 -6.43
CA LEU A 574 1.63 -20.19 -5.24
C LEU A 574 2.70 -20.13 -4.14
N ASN A 575 3.95 -20.36 -4.49
CA ASN A 575 5.07 -20.49 -3.55
C ASN A 575 5.36 -19.16 -2.81
N ILE A 576 5.04 -18.00 -3.40
CA ILE A 576 5.17 -16.68 -2.76
C ILE A 576 3.86 -16.17 -2.11
N GLY A 577 2.82 -17.00 -1.99
CA GLY A 577 1.54 -16.61 -1.39
C GLY A 577 0.59 -15.81 -2.31
N ALA A 578 0.97 -15.58 -3.57
CA ALA A 578 0.15 -14.89 -4.58
C ALA A 578 -0.90 -15.84 -5.19
N HIS A 579 -1.75 -16.42 -4.33
CA HIS A 579 -2.66 -17.51 -4.68
C HIS A 579 -3.72 -17.13 -5.73
N LYS A 580 -4.13 -15.85 -5.76
CA LYS A 580 -5.09 -15.34 -6.75
C LYS A 580 -4.45 -15.25 -8.13
N GLU A 581 -3.25 -14.69 -8.20
CA GLU A 581 -2.45 -14.54 -9.42
C GLU A 581 -2.09 -15.92 -9.97
N ALA A 582 -1.79 -16.88 -9.09
CA ALA A 582 -1.63 -18.28 -9.45
C ALA A 582 -2.89 -18.88 -10.11
N ALA A 583 -4.07 -18.70 -9.50
CA ALA A 583 -5.33 -19.16 -10.08
C ALA A 583 -5.63 -18.50 -11.43
N GLU A 584 -5.35 -17.19 -11.59
CA GLU A 584 -5.46 -16.49 -12.88
C GLU A 584 -4.52 -17.08 -13.94
N HIS A 585 -3.29 -17.44 -13.58
CA HIS A 585 -2.34 -18.11 -14.48
C HIS A 585 -2.78 -19.54 -14.85
N PHE A 586 -3.24 -20.36 -13.90
CA PHE A 586 -3.73 -21.72 -14.21
C PHE A 586 -5.00 -21.69 -15.08
N LEU A 587 -5.96 -20.78 -14.80
CA LEU A 587 -7.14 -20.58 -15.65
C LEU A 587 -6.75 -20.11 -17.06
N SER A 588 -5.72 -19.25 -17.19
CA SER A 588 -5.20 -18.82 -18.50
C SER A 588 -4.58 -19.97 -19.29
N ALA A 589 -3.76 -20.82 -18.65
CA ALA A 589 -3.18 -22.00 -19.27
C ALA A 589 -4.27 -23.02 -19.70
N LEU A 590 -5.27 -23.26 -18.85
CA LEU A 590 -6.42 -24.13 -19.18
C LEU A 590 -7.26 -23.57 -20.35
N ALA A 591 -7.47 -22.26 -20.42
CA ALA A 591 -8.20 -21.63 -21.52
C ALA A 591 -7.51 -21.84 -22.89
N MET A 592 -6.18 -22.00 -22.93
CA MET A 592 -5.48 -22.36 -24.17
C MET A 592 -5.81 -23.80 -24.62
N GLN A 593 -5.96 -24.73 -23.67
CA GLN A 593 -6.29 -26.14 -23.94
C GLN A 593 -7.74 -26.36 -24.39
N GLU A 594 -8.71 -25.55 -23.90
CA GLU A 594 -10.15 -25.71 -24.24
C GLU A 594 -10.47 -25.52 -25.74
N SER A 595 -9.53 -24.97 -26.51
CA SER A 595 -9.63 -24.92 -27.99
C SER A 595 -9.56 -26.31 -28.65
N SER A 596 -9.11 -27.34 -27.92
CA SER A 596 -9.12 -28.75 -28.32
C SER A 596 -10.14 -29.56 -27.51
N GLY A 597 -10.99 -30.34 -28.18
CA GLY A 597 -11.98 -31.22 -27.54
C GLY A 597 -11.40 -32.49 -26.90
N GLY A 598 -10.12 -32.45 -26.49
CA GLY A 598 -9.32 -33.61 -26.12
C GLY A 598 -8.87 -33.68 -24.66
N GLU A 599 -8.02 -34.65 -24.37
CA GLU A 599 -7.43 -34.93 -23.04
C GLU A 599 -6.81 -33.66 -22.41
N LYS A 600 -7.50 -33.02 -21.46
CA LYS A 600 -7.00 -31.82 -20.74
C LYS A 600 -5.90 -32.21 -19.75
N SER A 601 -5.05 -31.25 -19.35
CA SER A 601 -4.04 -31.50 -18.32
C SER A 601 -4.65 -31.58 -16.91
N ASP A 602 -4.73 -32.79 -16.35
CA ASP A 602 -5.20 -32.99 -14.97
C ASP A 602 -4.31 -32.24 -13.95
N GLN A 603 -3.00 -32.15 -14.18
CA GLN A 603 -2.07 -31.44 -13.30
C GLN A 603 -2.40 -29.94 -13.18
N LEU A 604 -2.85 -29.30 -14.27
CA LEU A 604 -3.34 -27.92 -14.23
C LEU A 604 -4.62 -27.79 -13.38
N TRP A 605 -5.56 -28.74 -13.48
CA TRP A 605 -6.79 -28.74 -12.67
C TRP A 605 -6.51 -29.01 -11.19
N ILE A 606 -5.65 -29.98 -10.88
CA ILE A 606 -5.23 -30.30 -9.50
C ILE A 606 -4.54 -29.09 -8.85
N THR A 607 -3.67 -28.39 -9.60
CA THR A 607 -2.94 -27.23 -9.08
C THR A 607 -3.83 -25.98 -8.98
N LEU A 608 -4.77 -25.79 -9.90
CA LEU A 608 -5.86 -24.79 -9.77
C LEU A 608 -6.74 -25.08 -8.55
N ARG A 609 -7.06 -26.35 -8.26
CA ARG A 609 -7.78 -26.73 -7.04
C ARG A 609 -7.01 -26.34 -5.78
N ARG A 610 -5.70 -26.60 -5.73
CA ARG A 610 -4.81 -26.15 -4.63
C ARG A 610 -4.81 -24.63 -4.49
N ALA A 611 -4.76 -23.88 -5.60
CA ALA A 611 -4.87 -22.41 -5.59
C ALA A 611 -6.19 -21.93 -4.96
N PHE A 612 -7.33 -22.49 -5.38
CA PHE A 612 -8.63 -22.12 -4.80
C PHE A 612 -8.77 -22.49 -3.32
N LEU A 613 -8.20 -23.61 -2.86
CA LEU A 613 -8.15 -23.93 -1.43
C LEU A 613 -7.32 -22.91 -0.64
N ALA A 614 -6.14 -22.53 -1.14
CA ALA A 614 -5.31 -21.49 -0.53
C ALA A 614 -6.00 -20.11 -0.53
N MET A 615 -6.79 -19.80 -1.56
CA MET A 615 -7.68 -18.62 -1.60
C MET A 615 -8.91 -18.72 -0.69
N SER A 616 -9.08 -19.80 0.09
CA SER A 616 -10.29 -20.05 0.90
C SER A 616 -11.59 -20.10 0.08
N ARG A 617 -11.52 -20.62 -1.15
CA ARG A 617 -12.64 -20.83 -2.09
C ARG A 617 -12.92 -22.32 -2.32
N PRO A 618 -13.40 -23.08 -1.31
CA PRO A 618 -13.76 -24.49 -1.50
C PRO A 618 -14.86 -24.67 -2.56
N ASP A 619 -15.75 -23.67 -2.69
CA ASP A 619 -16.80 -23.60 -3.70
C ASP A 619 -16.30 -23.58 -5.15
N LEU A 620 -15.07 -23.10 -5.40
CA LEU A 620 -14.39 -23.21 -6.69
C LEU A 620 -13.46 -24.42 -6.73
N ALA A 621 -12.84 -24.79 -5.61
CA ALA A 621 -12.00 -25.99 -5.51
C ALA A 621 -12.77 -27.29 -5.85
N ASP A 622 -14.05 -27.38 -5.49
CA ASP A 622 -14.87 -28.57 -5.79
C ASP A 622 -15.46 -28.57 -7.22
N GLN A 623 -15.43 -27.41 -7.89
CA GLN A 623 -15.69 -27.28 -9.33
C GLN A 623 -14.44 -27.56 -10.18
N ALA A 624 -13.23 -27.34 -9.65
CA ALA A 624 -11.95 -27.46 -10.37
C ALA A 624 -11.59 -28.94 -10.67
N LYS A 625 -12.17 -29.47 -11.75
CA LYS A 625 -12.03 -30.85 -12.25
C LYS A 625 -11.86 -30.81 -13.77
N SER A 626 -11.20 -31.81 -14.37
CA SER A 626 -10.89 -31.82 -15.80
C SER A 626 -12.11 -31.86 -16.75
N THR A 627 -13.29 -32.20 -16.23
CA THR A 627 -14.58 -32.10 -16.93
C THR A 627 -15.22 -30.70 -16.90
N ALA A 628 -14.68 -29.75 -16.14
CA ALA A 628 -15.23 -28.40 -16.00
C ALA A 628 -14.89 -27.48 -17.20
N ASN A 629 -15.60 -26.35 -17.27
CA ASN A 629 -15.46 -25.31 -18.29
C ASN A 629 -14.83 -24.05 -17.65
N VAL A 630 -13.78 -23.50 -18.26
CA VAL A 630 -13.04 -22.34 -17.69
C VAL A 630 -13.88 -21.05 -17.69
N GLU A 631 -14.90 -20.94 -18.53
CA GLU A 631 -15.85 -19.82 -18.56
C GLU A 631 -16.71 -19.72 -17.28
N ASP A 632 -17.03 -20.83 -16.62
CA ASP A 632 -17.86 -20.83 -15.42
C ASP A 632 -17.14 -20.13 -14.24
N PHE A 633 -15.84 -20.40 -14.07
CA PHE A 633 -14.98 -19.68 -13.11
C PHE A 633 -14.86 -18.19 -13.44
N ARG A 634 -14.89 -17.82 -14.73
CA ARG A 634 -14.89 -16.43 -15.18
C ARG A 634 -16.19 -15.70 -14.82
N ARG A 635 -17.33 -16.40 -14.85
CA ARG A 635 -18.64 -15.87 -14.43
C ARG A 635 -18.76 -15.73 -12.91
N GLU A 636 -18.21 -16.67 -12.15
CA GLU A 636 -18.35 -16.72 -10.68
C GLU A 636 -17.19 -16.04 -9.91
N GLY A 637 -16.07 -15.75 -10.58
CA GLY A 637 -14.90 -15.07 -10.00
C GLY A 637 -15.04 -13.56 -9.81
N HIS A 638 -16.05 -12.92 -10.41
CA HIS A 638 -16.26 -11.46 -10.30
C HIS A 638 -17.24 -11.04 -9.21
N THR A 639 -18.14 -11.93 -8.77
CA THR A 639 -18.99 -11.67 -7.61
C THR A 639 -18.21 -11.95 -6.32
N LEU A 640 -18.41 -11.10 -5.30
CA LEU A 640 -18.16 -11.46 -3.90
C LEU A 640 -18.70 -12.88 -3.61
N PRO A 641 -18.05 -13.65 -2.72
CA PRO A 641 -18.52 -15.00 -2.41
C PRO A 641 -20.02 -14.98 -2.12
N LYS A 642 -20.80 -15.75 -2.89
CA LYS A 642 -22.20 -16.04 -2.56
C LYS A 642 -22.19 -16.50 -1.11
N ALA A 643 -22.80 -15.72 -0.22
CA ALA A 643 -22.76 -15.97 1.21
C ALA A 643 -23.09 -17.44 1.47
N SER A 644 -22.08 -18.21 1.88
CA SER A 644 -22.19 -19.66 1.97
C SER A 644 -23.26 -19.99 3.00
N GLY A 645 -24.05 -21.05 2.75
CA GLY A 645 -25.09 -21.51 3.68
C GLY A 645 -24.59 -21.96 5.06
N SER A 646 -23.28 -21.86 5.31
CA SER A 646 -22.58 -22.08 6.58
C SER A 646 -22.83 -20.91 7.54
N SER A 647 -23.61 -21.16 8.59
CA SER A 647 -24.08 -20.16 9.55
C SER A 647 -23.02 -19.68 10.58
N ASN A 648 -21.78 -19.39 10.17
CA ASN A 648 -20.66 -19.04 11.06
C ASN A 648 -19.63 -18.08 10.40
N VAL A 649 -20.05 -16.87 10.01
CA VAL A 649 -19.09 -15.78 9.71
C VAL A 649 -18.66 -15.13 11.03
N VAL A 650 -17.37 -15.22 11.37
CA VAL A 650 -16.81 -14.56 12.57
C VAL A 650 -16.68 -13.05 12.29
N LEU A 651 -17.58 -12.26 12.87
CA LEU A 651 -17.63 -10.80 12.67
C LEU A 651 -16.65 -10.02 13.59
N ASN A 652 -16.20 -10.62 14.70
CA ASN A 652 -15.31 -10.01 15.70
C ASN A 652 -13.85 -10.49 15.57
N LYS A 653 -13.33 -10.53 14.32
CA LYS A 653 -12.04 -11.13 13.94
C LYS A 653 -10.83 -10.60 14.73
N TYR A 654 -10.86 -9.33 15.11
CA TYR A 654 -9.77 -8.67 15.82
C TYR A 654 -10.09 -8.54 17.31
N SER A 655 -11.28 -8.05 17.66
CA SER A 655 -11.64 -7.78 19.07
C SER A 655 -11.82 -9.08 19.87
N GLY A 656 -12.21 -10.18 19.21
CA GLY A 656 -12.24 -11.53 19.79
C GLY A 656 -10.91 -11.97 20.41
N GLN A 657 -9.77 -11.46 19.92
CA GLN A 657 -8.46 -11.74 20.49
C GLN A 657 -8.29 -11.15 21.89
N LEU A 658 -8.98 -10.04 22.20
CA LEU A 658 -9.01 -9.40 23.52
C LEU A 658 -10.18 -9.88 24.38
N THR A 659 -11.34 -10.19 23.77
CA THR A 659 -12.57 -10.51 24.53
C THR A 659 -12.76 -11.99 24.82
N GLN A 660 -12.29 -12.91 23.96
CA GLN A 660 -12.54 -14.35 24.12
C GLN A 660 -11.34 -15.11 24.73
N ASN A 661 -10.12 -14.62 24.53
CA ASN A 661 -8.93 -15.29 25.05
C ASN A 661 -8.78 -15.05 26.57
N LYS A 662 -8.86 -16.13 27.37
CA LYS A 662 -8.73 -16.10 28.84
C LYS A 662 -7.43 -15.46 29.35
N MET A 663 -6.34 -15.51 28.58
CA MET A 663 -5.07 -14.84 28.92
C MET A 663 -5.17 -13.31 28.86
N ARG A 664 -6.23 -12.75 28.26
CA ARG A 664 -6.47 -11.31 28.14
C ARG A 664 -7.43 -10.77 29.22
N GLY A 665 -7.50 -11.43 30.38
CA GLY A 665 -8.32 -11.01 31.54
C GLY A 665 -8.15 -9.53 31.94
N GLY A 666 -6.96 -8.95 31.79
CA GLY A 666 -6.72 -7.52 32.00
C GLY A 666 -7.45 -6.61 31.00
N ALA A 667 -7.51 -7.00 29.72
CA ALA A 667 -8.26 -6.27 28.69
C ALA A 667 -9.77 -6.45 28.90
N GLN A 668 -10.23 -7.66 29.19
CA GLN A 668 -11.63 -7.96 29.55
C GLN A 668 -12.09 -7.09 30.74
N ALA A 669 -11.27 -6.99 31.80
CA ALA A 669 -11.58 -6.17 32.98
C ALA A 669 -11.68 -4.66 32.65
N MET A 670 -10.81 -4.13 31.79
CA MET A 670 -10.90 -2.75 31.31
C MET A 670 -12.17 -2.52 30.45
N LEU A 671 -12.52 -3.48 29.60
CA LEU A 671 -13.73 -3.42 28.77
C LEU A 671 -15.02 -3.47 29.61
N TYR A 672 -15.07 -4.30 30.67
CA TYR A 672 -16.14 -4.25 31.67
C TYR A 672 -16.19 -2.90 32.39
N ALA A 673 -15.04 -2.30 32.73
CA ALA A 673 -14.98 -1.01 33.43
C ALA A 673 -15.49 0.18 32.59
N VAL A 674 -15.39 0.13 31.25
CA VAL A 674 -16.02 1.11 30.34
C VAL A 674 -17.48 0.77 29.98
N GLY A 675 -18.04 -0.29 30.56
CA GLY A 675 -19.48 -0.59 30.55
C GLY A 675 -19.95 -1.61 29.51
N LEU A 676 -19.06 -2.43 28.92
CA LEU A 676 -19.49 -3.61 28.16
C LEU A 676 -20.10 -4.66 29.11
N THR A 677 -21.09 -5.40 28.63
CA THR A 677 -21.62 -6.61 29.28
C THR A 677 -20.93 -7.87 28.75
N GLU A 678 -21.19 -9.02 29.40
CA GLU A 678 -20.71 -10.34 28.94
C GLU A 678 -21.23 -10.67 27.51
N GLU A 679 -22.46 -10.25 27.19
CA GLU A 679 -23.03 -10.36 25.85
C GLU A 679 -22.25 -9.51 24.83
N ASP A 680 -21.82 -8.30 25.22
CA ASP A 680 -21.07 -7.39 24.34
C ASP A 680 -19.65 -7.87 24.03
N MET A 681 -19.05 -8.72 24.87
CA MET A 681 -17.76 -9.36 24.58
C MET A 681 -17.79 -10.26 23.33
N SER A 682 -18.97 -10.75 22.95
CA SER A 682 -19.16 -11.57 21.73
C SER A 682 -19.36 -10.75 20.44
N LYS A 683 -19.59 -9.44 20.55
CA LYS A 683 -19.99 -8.58 19.42
C LYS A 683 -18.78 -7.88 18.80
N PRO A 684 -18.86 -7.49 17.51
CA PRO A 684 -17.80 -6.69 16.89
C PRO A 684 -17.67 -5.31 17.55
N GLN A 685 -16.44 -4.89 17.78
CA GLN A 685 -16.12 -3.58 18.36
C GLN A 685 -15.77 -2.59 17.26
N ILE A 686 -16.49 -1.48 17.22
CA ILE A 686 -16.41 -0.48 16.16
C ILE A 686 -15.75 0.78 16.70
N GLY A 687 -14.61 1.15 16.12
CA GLY A 687 -14.03 2.47 16.33
C GLY A 687 -14.95 3.53 15.71
N ILE A 688 -15.41 4.50 16.47
CA ILE A 688 -16.13 5.66 15.94
C ILE A 688 -15.20 6.86 16.12
N SER A 689 -14.75 7.45 15.02
CA SER A 689 -13.68 8.46 15.00
C SER A 689 -14.12 9.80 14.41
N PRO A 690 -14.92 10.61 15.13
CA PRO A 690 -15.02 12.03 14.85
C PRO A 690 -13.68 12.75 14.92
N ILE A 691 -13.63 13.88 14.22
CA ILE A 691 -12.55 14.86 14.30
C ILE A 691 -13.17 16.15 14.86
N TRP A 692 -13.71 16.05 16.07
CA TRP A 692 -14.47 17.11 16.74
C TRP A 692 -13.56 18.05 17.54
N TRP A 693 -13.86 19.35 17.45
CA TRP A 693 -13.52 20.37 18.45
C TRP A 693 -14.46 21.57 18.28
N GLU A 694 -14.72 22.32 19.36
CA GLU A 694 -15.70 23.42 19.37
C GLU A 694 -15.28 24.61 18.50
N GLY A 695 -13.97 24.90 18.46
CA GLY A 695 -13.38 26.08 17.82
C GLY A 695 -13.35 26.10 16.28
N ASN A 696 -14.22 25.36 15.60
CA ASN A 696 -14.39 25.42 14.15
C ASN A 696 -15.81 24.97 13.74
N PRO A 697 -16.58 25.78 12.99
CA PRO A 697 -17.93 25.39 12.56
C PRO A 697 -17.95 24.09 11.73
N CYS A 698 -16.87 23.77 11.02
CA CYS A 698 -16.79 22.52 10.25
C CYS A 698 -16.74 21.25 11.12
N ASN A 699 -16.48 21.38 12.43
CA ASN A 699 -16.16 20.26 13.31
C ASN A 699 -16.94 20.23 14.64
N SER A 700 -17.57 21.33 15.06
CA SER A 700 -18.20 21.46 16.37
C SER A 700 -19.40 20.54 16.62
N HIS A 701 -20.07 20.08 15.56
CA HIS A 701 -21.24 19.17 15.61
C HIS A 701 -20.89 17.68 15.44
N LEU A 702 -19.65 17.33 15.14
CA LEU A 702 -19.28 15.96 14.75
C LEU A 702 -19.35 14.95 15.89
N LEU A 703 -19.28 15.41 17.15
CA LEU A 703 -19.47 14.57 18.33
C LEU A 703 -20.93 14.11 18.47
N ASP A 704 -21.90 14.98 18.17
CA ASP A 704 -23.32 14.61 18.16
C ASP A 704 -23.60 13.58 17.06
N LEU A 705 -23.03 13.77 15.86
CA LEU A 705 -23.10 12.78 14.78
C LEU A 705 -22.47 11.43 15.20
N ALA A 706 -21.33 11.44 15.89
CA ALA A 706 -20.69 10.24 16.42
C ALA A 706 -21.55 9.52 17.48
N PHE A 707 -22.30 10.26 18.32
CA PHE A 707 -23.28 9.64 19.21
C PHE A 707 -24.44 9.01 18.43
N LYS A 708 -24.88 9.59 17.31
CA LYS A 708 -25.92 8.98 16.45
C LYS A 708 -25.42 7.72 15.72
N ILE A 709 -24.15 7.69 15.31
CA ILE A 709 -23.49 6.47 14.83
C ILE A 709 -23.43 5.40 15.94
N LYS A 710 -23.11 5.79 17.18
CA LYS A 710 -23.08 4.88 18.34
C LYS A 710 -24.46 4.31 18.69
N GLU A 711 -25.51 5.12 18.62
CA GLU A 711 -26.90 4.67 18.72
C GLU A 711 -27.24 3.67 17.59
N GLY A 712 -26.81 3.92 16.36
CA GLY A 712 -26.95 2.99 15.22
C GLY A 712 -26.22 1.66 15.42
N CYS A 713 -24.98 1.69 15.93
CA CYS A 713 -24.22 0.48 16.25
C CYS A 713 -25.00 -0.41 17.23
N LYS A 714 -25.58 0.17 18.29
CA LYS A 714 -26.41 -0.55 19.26
C LYS A 714 -27.68 -1.16 18.63
N GLN A 715 -28.29 -0.50 17.65
CA GLN A 715 -29.47 -1.03 16.94
C GLN A 715 -29.14 -2.25 16.08
N GLU A 716 -27.94 -2.29 15.49
CA GLU A 716 -27.50 -3.36 14.58
C GLU A 716 -26.76 -4.51 15.30
N GLY A 717 -26.54 -4.41 16.62
CA GLY A 717 -25.86 -5.43 17.42
C GLY A 717 -24.33 -5.30 17.47
N LEU A 718 -23.81 -4.09 17.24
CA LEU A 718 -22.39 -3.75 17.27
C LEU A 718 -22.03 -2.88 18.50
N VAL A 719 -20.79 -2.97 18.98
CA VAL A 719 -20.31 -2.18 20.12
C VAL A 719 -19.58 -0.93 19.63
N GLY A 720 -20.26 0.22 19.65
CA GLY A 720 -19.68 1.50 19.25
C GLY A 720 -18.78 2.13 20.31
N LEU A 721 -17.47 2.20 20.04
CA LEU A 721 -16.45 2.79 20.91
C LEU A 721 -15.92 4.08 20.28
N THR A 722 -16.37 5.22 20.82
CA THR A 722 -16.03 6.55 20.32
C THR A 722 -14.68 7.01 20.85
N PHE A 723 -13.78 7.40 19.95
CA PHE A 723 -12.55 8.13 20.23
C PHE A 723 -12.47 9.36 19.31
N ASN A 724 -11.53 10.27 19.54
CA ASN A 724 -11.42 11.52 18.77
C ASN A 724 -9.97 11.78 18.38
N THR A 725 -9.74 12.36 17.21
CA THR A 725 -8.42 12.85 16.78
C THR A 725 -8.45 14.35 16.49
N ILE A 726 -7.27 14.96 16.37
CA ILE A 726 -7.08 16.40 16.19
C ILE A 726 -7.52 16.86 14.80
N GLY A 727 -7.77 18.16 14.65
CA GLY A 727 -7.89 18.80 13.35
C GLY A 727 -7.44 20.25 13.40
N VAL A 728 -7.32 20.88 12.22
CA VAL A 728 -6.95 22.29 12.07
C VAL A 728 -8.00 22.96 11.19
N SER A 729 -8.42 24.18 11.54
CA SER A 729 -9.27 25.00 10.68
C SER A 729 -8.41 25.74 9.67
N ASP A 730 -8.47 25.33 8.40
CA ASP A 730 -7.83 26.06 7.31
C ASP A 730 -8.32 27.51 7.26
N ALA A 731 -9.63 27.75 7.42
CA ALA A 731 -10.23 29.08 7.34
C ALA A 731 -9.71 30.04 8.44
N ILE A 732 -9.58 29.57 9.68
CA ILE A 732 -9.09 30.40 10.81
C ILE A 732 -7.58 30.60 10.75
N THR A 733 -6.81 29.59 10.34
CA THR A 733 -5.34 29.68 10.27
C THR A 733 -4.82 30.40 9.02
N MET A 734 -5.68 30.62 8.03
CA MET A 734 -5.38 31.23 6.75
C MET A 734 -4.58 32.54 6.85
N GLY A 735 -3.48 32.63 6.11
CA GLY A 735 -2.61 33.82 6.11
C GLY A 735 -1.71 34.00 7.34
N THR A 736 -1.71 33.05 8.27
CA THR A 736 -0.85 33.06 9.47
C THR A 736 0.17 31.91 9.47
N GLU A 737 1.16 31.96 10.36
CA GLU A 737 2.06 30.82 10.65
C GLU A 737 1.29 29.53 11.03
N GLY A 738 0.07 29.63 11.54
CA GLY A 738 -0.76 28.47 11.87
C GLY A 738 -1.12 27.60 10.65
N MET A 739 -1.19 28.19 9.45
CA MET A 739 -1.51 27.46 8.21
C MET A 739 -0.44 26.41 7.86
N ARG A 740 0.77 26.53 8.40
CA ARG A 740 1.84 25.51 8.27
C ARG A 740 1.48 24.18 8.93
N TYR A 741 0.55 24.17 9.88
CA TYR A 741 0.05 22.96 10.53
C TYR A 741 -1.14 22.32 9.79
N SER A 742 -1.67 22.97 8.74
CA SER A 742 -2.81 22.46 7.95
C SER A 742 -2.50 21.13 7.27
N LEU A 743 -1.62 21.09 6.26
CA LEU A 743 -1.37 19.85 5.51
C LEU A 743 -0.80 18.72 6.40
N PRO A 744 0.15 18.97 7.33
CA PRO A 744 0.61 17.94 8.27
C PRO A 744 -0.51 17.34 9.13
N SER A 745 -1.63 18.04 9.37
CA SER A 745 -2.75 17.47 10.12
C SER A 745 -3.43 16.29 9.41
N ARG A 746 -3.34 16.18 8.08
CA ARG A 746 -3.77 14.99 7.32
C ARG A 746 -3.08 13.73 7.86
N ASP A 747 -1.77 13.80 8.04
CA ASP A 747 -0.93 12.65 8.38
C ASP A 747 -1.06 12.33 9.87
N ILE A 748 -1.09 13.35 10.73
CA ILE A 748 -1.39 13.17 12.17
C ILE A 748 -2.76 12.51 12.38
N ILE A 749 -3.77 12.88 11.58
CA ILE A 749 -5.10 12.24 11.62
C ILE A 749 -5.01 10.78 11.19
N ALA A 750 -4.27 10.47 10.13
CA ALA A 750 -4.07 9.11 9.65
C ALA A 750 -3.40 8.24 10.73
N ASP A 751 -2.22 8.64 11.18
CA ASP A 751 -1.42 7.95 12.21
C ASP A 751 -2.23 7.71 13.50
N SER A 752 -3.07 8.68 13.90
CA SER A 752 -3.88 8.58 15.13
C SER A 752 -5.04 7.60 15.01
N ILE A 753 -5.74 7.55 13.87
CA ILE A 753 -6.85 6.62 13.65
C ILE A 753 -6.32 5.20 13.46
N GLU A 754 -5.22 5.05 12.73
CA GLU A 754 -4.48 3.80 12.57
C GLU A 754 -4.01 3.24 13.92
N ALA A 755 -3.29 4.03 14.72
CA ALA A 755 -2.77 3.59 16.02
C ALA A 755 -3.88 3.13 16.97
N VAL A 756 -5.01 3.85 17.06
CA VAL A 756 -6.12 3.46 17.93
C VAL A 756 -6.84 2.21 17.40
N THR A 757 -7.21 2.17 16.12
CA THR A 757 -7.91 1.01 15.53
C THR A 757 -7.08 -0.27 15.64
N LEU A 758 -5.78 -0.20 15.36
CA LEU A 758 -4.88 -1.34 15.50
C LEU A 758 -4.70 -1.74 16.98
N ALA A 759 -4.28 -0.82 17.86
CA ALA A 759 -3.94 -1.15 19.25
C ALA A 759 -5.16 -1.53 20.13
N GLN A 760 -6.36 -1.07 19.80
CA GLN A 760 -7.60 -1.46 20.48
C GLN A 760 -8.32 -2.64 19.81
N HIS A 761 -7.74 -3.24 18.76
CA HIS A 761 -8.29 -4.39 18.04
C HIS A 761 -9.73 -4.18 17.51
N TYR A 762 -10.12 -2.96 17.14
CA TYR A 762 -11.46 -2.69 16.60
C TYR A 762 -11.66 -3.38 15.24
N ASP A 763 -12.77 -4.10 15.07
CA ASP A 763 -13.03 -4.93 13.89
C ASP A 763 -13.34 -4.10 12.64
N GLY A 764 -13.86 -2.89 12.84
CA GLY A 764 -14.10 -1.90 11.80
C GLY A 764 -14.14 -0.47 12.37
N ASN A 765 -14.21 0.52 11.48
CA ASN A 765 -14.16 1.93 11.85
C ASN A 765 -15.24 2.77 11.14
N ILE A 766 -15.75 3.81 11.79
CA ILE A 766 -16.59 4.85 11.18
C ILE A 766 -16.00 6.21 11.52
N SER A 767 -15.31 6.81 10.55
CA SER A 767 -14.73 8.14 10.71
C SER A 767 -15.73 9.22 10.33
N VAL A 768 -15.74 10.31 11.09
CA VAL A 768 -16.64 11.46 10.88
C VAL A 768 -15.82 12.74 10.63
N PRO A 769 -15.23 12.91 9.42
CA PRO A 769 -14.48 14.11 9.07
C PRO A 769 -15.39 15.26 8.60
N GLY A 770 -15.03 16.50 8.94
CA GLY A 770 -15.81 17.69 8.58
C GLY A 770 -15.06 18.85 7.92
N CYS A 771 -13.72 18.92 8.03
CA CYS A 771 -12.92 19.98 7.42
C CYS A 771 -11.88 19.44 6.43
N ASP A 772 -11.49 20.29 5.49
CA ASP A 772 -10.52 20.12 4.40
C ASP A 772 -9.57 18.91 4.48
N LYS A 773 -8.70 18.85 5.50
CA LYS A 773 -7.63 17.84 5.62
C LYS A 773 -8.06 16.58 6.38
N ASN A 774 -9.24 16.58 6.99
CA ASN A 774 -9.76 15.44 7.76
C ASN A 774 -10.15 14.27 6.86
N MET A 775 -10.90 14.51 5.78
CA MET A 775 -11.35 13.47 4.84
C MET A 775 -10.20 12.61 4.30
N PRO A 776 -9.12 13.17 3.71
CA PRO A 776 -8.00 12.35 3.24
C PRO A 776 -7.24 11.65 4.38
N GLY A 777 -7.08 12.27 5.55
CA GLY A 777 -6.43 11.62 6.70
C GLY A 777 -7.17 10.36 7.17
N CYS A 778 -8.51 10.42 7.23
CA CYS A 778 -9.33 9.26 7.59
C CYS A 778 -9.22 8.11 6.58
N VAL A 779 -9.09 8.43 5.29
CA VAL A 779 -9.01 7.41 4.23
C VAL A 779 -7.59 6.84 4.10
N ILE A 780 -6.55 7.62 4.37
CA ILE A 780 -5.18 7.09 4.50
C ILE A 780 -5.12 6.08 5.67
N ALA A 781 -5.70 6.41 6.84
CA ALA A 781 -5.82 5.44 7.93
C ALA A 781 -6.59 4.18 7.51
N ALA A 782 -7.77 4.34 6.91
CA ALA A 782 -8.61 3.23 6.47
C ALA A 782 -7.88 2.30 5.50
N ALA A 783 -7.12 2.87 4.56
CA ALA A 783 -6.33 2.12 3.60
C ALA A 783 -5.15 1.40 4.28
N ARG A 784 -4.35 2.07 5.13
CA ARG A 784 -3.24 1.45 5.86
C ARG A 784 -3.71 0.31 6.76
N HIS A 785 -4.68 0.54 7.65
CA HIS A 785 -5.15 -0.49 8.58
C HIS A 785 -6.08 -1.55 7.93
N ASN A 786 -6.57 -1.29 6.71
CA ASN A 786 -7.38 -2.16 5.85
C ASN A 786 -8.46 -3.02 6.56
N ARG A 787 -9.22 -2.41 7.49
CA ARG A 787 -10.39 -3.04 8.13
C ARG A 787 -11.67 -2.38 7.61
N PRO A 788 -12.81 -3.10 7.55
CA PRO A 788 -14.09 -2.55 7.11
C PRO A 788 -14.35 -1.14 7.68
N THR A 789 -14.55 -0.16 6.80
CA THR A 789 -14.63 1.25 7.18
C THR A 789 -15.67 2.00 6.36
N VAL A 790 -16.42 2.89 7.02
CA VAL A 790 -17.33 3.84 6.37
C VAL A 790 -16.91 5.28 6.73
N ILE A 791 -16.83 6.17 5.73
CA ILE A 791 -16.53 7.58 5.94
C ILE A 791 -17.83 8.39 5.87
N VAL A 792 -18.22 9.03 6.98
CA VAL A 792 -19.43 9.86 7.09
C VAL A 792 -19.02 11.32 7.07
N TYR A 793 -19.22 12.03 5.95
CA TYR A 793 -18.88 13.44 5.88
C TYR A 793 -19.79 14.26 6.79
N GLY A 794 -19.22 15.17 7.58
CA GLY A 794 -19.95 16.06 8.49
C GLY A 794 -20.98 17.00 7.82
N GLY A 795 -20.90 17.17 6.50
CA GLY A 795 -21.83 17.98 5.71
C GLY A 795 -21.38 19.42 5.48
N THR A 796 -21.91 20.03 4.42
CA THR A 796 -21.65 21.44 4.07
C THR A 796 -22.35 22.41 5.04
N ILE A 797 -21.75 23.59 5.27
CA ILE A 797 -22.44 24.73 5.86
C ILE A 797 -23.51 25.24 4.89
N GLN A 798 -24.57 25.84 5.41
CA GLN A 798 -25.53 26.62 4.63
C GLN A 798 -24.93 28.00 4.28
N PRO A 799 -25.32 28.63 3.16
CA PRO A 799 -24.81 29.95 2.79
C PRO A 799 -25.22 31.02 3.80
N GLY A 800 -24.32 31.98 4.06
CA GLY A 800 -24.63 33.20 4.79
C GLY A 800 -25.42 34.19 3.92
N VAL A 801 -26.00 35.23 4.51
CA VAL A 801 -26.86 36.20 3.80
C VAL A 801 -26.45 37.64 4.12
N ARG A 802 -26.26 38.49 3.09
CA ARG A 802 -25.90 39.92 3.25
C ARG A 802 -27.00 40.71 3.93
N THR A 803 -26.65 41.51 4.94
CA THR A 803 -27.60 42.40 5.61
C THR A 803 -27.51 43.86 5.16
N VAL A 804 -26.45 44.23 4.43
CA VAL A 804 -26.27 45.56 3.79
C VAL A 804 -25.96 45.42 2.30
N ASP A 805 -26.19 46.48 1.53
CA ASP A 805 -25.78 46.56 0.13
C ASP A 805 -24.28 46.86 0.00
N CYS A 806 -23.63 46.26 -1.00
CA CYS A 806 -22.23 46.49 -1.32
C CYS A 806 -22.03 46.69 -2.84
N PRO A 807 -22.49 47.84 -3.39
CA PRO A 807 -22.54 48.07 -4.84
C PRO A 807 -21.17 48.07 -5.52
N ALA A 808 -20.10 48.44 -4.80
CA ALA A 808 -18.74 48.45 -5.32
C ALA A 808 -18.17 47.05 -5.62
N LEU A 809 -18.80 45.99 -5.09
CA LEU A 809 -18.53 44.59 -5.42
C LEU A 809 -19.68 43.94 -6.22
N GLY A 810 -20.67 44.71 -6.66
CA GLY A 810 -21.84 44.21 -7.39
C GLY A 810 -22.81 43.38 -6.55
N HIS A 811 -22.85 43.62 -5.22
CA HIS A 811 -23.61 42.83 -4.27
C HIS A 811 -24.74 43.62 -3.59
N HIS A 812 -25.83 42.92 -3.29
CA HIS A 812 -27.03 43.46 -2.69
C HIS A 812 -27.38 42.80 -1.35
N LYS A 813 -28.18 43.51 -0.54
CA LYS A 813 -28.81 42.94 0.65
C LYS A 813 -29.68 41.73 0.26
N GLY A 814 -29.46 40.60 0.93
CA GLY A 814 -30.12 39.33 0.63
C GLY A 814 -29.30 38.37 -0.26
N ASP A 815 -28.18 38.79 -0.84
CA ASP A 815 -27.29 37.88 -1.58
C ASP A 815 -26.65 36.82 -0.67
N ASN A 816 -26.44 35.62 -1.23
CA ASN A 816 -25.71 34.53 -0.59
C ASN A 816 -24.20 34.81 -0.52
N MET A 817 -23.63 34.67 0.67
CA MET A 817 -22.19 34.77 0.95
C MET A 817 -21.62 33.49 1.57
N THR A 818 -20.29 33.37 1.58
CA THR A 818 -19.52 32.25 2.11
C THR A 818 -18.27 32.77 2.81
N ALA A 819 -17.54 31.90 3.53
CA ALA A 819 -16.24 32.24 4.12
C ALA A 819 -15.23 32.86 3.12
N ALA A 820 -15.30 32.54 1.83
CA ALA A 820 -14.41 33.13 0.82
C ALA A 820 -14.68 34.63 0.60
N ASP A 821 -15.95 35.05 0.63
CA ASP A 821 -16.36 36.44 0.45
C ASP A 821 -15.77 37.36 1.55
N ALA A 822 -15.45 36.81 2.74
CA ALA A 822 -14.79 37.52 3.84
C ALA A 822 -13.30 37.81 3.60
N PHE A 823 -12.62 37.03 2.76
CA PHE A 823 -11.24 37.33 2.33
C PHE A 823 -11.22 38.37 1.19
N GLU A 824 -12.21 38.32 0.29
CA GLU A 824 -12.37 39.33 -0.76
C GLU A 824 -12.76 40.70 -0.19
N SER A 825 -13.56 40.75 0.87
CA SER A 825 -13.98 42.02 1.51
C SER A 825 -12.80 42.80 2.11
N TYR A 826 -11.83 42.14 2.77
CA TYR A 826 -10.60 42.81 3.20
C TYR A 826 -9.79 43.35 2.01
N GLY A 827 -9.68 42.59 0.92
CA GLY A 827 -9.03 43.05 -0.31
C GLY A 827 -9.67 44.30 -0.92
N ALA A 828 -11.00 44.40 -0.86
CA ALA A 828 -11.76 45.56 -1.33
C ALA A 828 -11.63 46.77 -0.38
N PHE A 829 -11.61 46.51 0.93
CA PHE A 829 -11.44 47.53 1.97
C PHE A 829 -10.03 48.16 1.91
N ALA A 830 -8.99 47.35 1.74
CA ALA A 830 -7.60 47.81 1.67
C ALA A 830 -7.34 48.77 0.47
N VAL A 831 -8.12 48.67 -0.60
CA VAL A 831 -8.07 49.61 -1.75
C VAL A 831 -9.18 50.68 -1.72
N GLY A 832 -9.90 50.82 -0.61
CA GLY A 832 -10.91 51.86 -0.41
C GLY A 832 -12.19 51.72 -1.26
N LYS A 833 -12.52 50.51 -1.74
CA LYS A 833 -13.77 50.26 -2.49
C LYS A 833 -15.00 50.05 -1.61
N ILE A 834 -14.79 49.52 -0.40
CA ILE A 834 -15.85 49.28 0.58
C ILE A 834 -15.44 49.88 1.91
N ASP A 835 -16.41 50.24 2.73
CA ASP A 835 -16.18 50.71 4.10
C ASP A 835 -16.12 49.55 5.13
N GLU A 836 -15.87 49.91 6.39
CA GLU A 836 -15.78 48.96 7.51
C GLU A 836 -17.13 48.34 7.87
N GLU A 837 -18.27 49.01 7.61
CA GLU A 837 -19.60 48.45 7.86
C GLU A 837 -19.91 47.33 6.85
N GLN A 838 -19.67 47.59 5.57
CA GLN A 838 -19.76 46.60 4.48
C GLN A 838 -18.79 45.44 4.67
N ARG A 839 -17.58 45.68 5.20
CA ARG A 839 -16.64 44.61 5.55
C ARG A 839 -17.14 43.77 6.73
N LEU A 840 -17.65 44.40 7.79
CA LEU A 840 -18.14 43.73 9.00
C LEU A 840 -19.45 42.95 8.79
N ASP A 841 -20.33 43.37 7.87
CA ASP A 841 -21.51 42.56 7.48
C ASP A 841 -21.08 41.17 7.00
N VAL A 842 -20.09 41.12 6.11
CA VAL A 842 -19.57 39.84 5.58
C VAL A 842 -18.94 39.00 6.69
N VAL A 843 -18.09 39.62 7.53
CA VAL A 843 -17.41 38.92 8.63
C VAL A 843 -18.39 38.32 9.65
N ARG A 844 -19.53 38.99 9.90
CA ARG A 844 -20.54 38.53 10.87
C ARG A 844 -21.48 37.46 10.32
N HIS A 845 -21.76 37.46 9.03
CA HIS A 845 -22.84 36.65 8.45
C HIS A 845 -22.37 35.54 7.49
N ALA A 846 -21.09 35.46 7.15
CA ALA A 846 -20.55 34.48 6.19
C ALA A 846 -20.57 33.01 6.64
N CYS A 847 -20.66 32.75 7.95
CA CYS A 847 -20.64 31.43 8.55
C CYS A 847 -21.81 31.29 9.54
N PRO A 848 -23.05 30.99 9.07
CA PRO A 848 -24.26 31.06 9.90
C PRO A 848 -24.47 29.90 10.89
N GLY A 849 -23.64 28.85 10.83
CA GLY A 849 -23.83 27.63 11.64
C GLY A 849 -22.75 26.58 11.41
N PRO A 850 -22.98 25.30 11.79
CA PRO A 850 -22.04 24.21 11.59
C PRO A 850 -21.97 23.75 10.12
N GLY A 851 -20.88 23.07 9.77
CA GLY A 851 -20.60 22.49 8.45
C GLY A 851 -19.35 23.06 7.77
N ALA A 852 -18.88 22.37 6.72
CA ALA A 852 -17.69 22.76 5.97
C ALA A 852 -17.94 23.95 5.00
N CYS A 853 -16.89 24.64 4.57
CA CYS A 853 -16.97 25.79 3.65
C CYS A 853 -17.80 25.49 2.38
N GLY A 854 -18.93 26.19 2.20
CA GLY A 854 -20.02 25.74 1.31
C GLY A 854 -19.80 25.78 -0.21
N GLY A 855 -18.72 26.39 -0.68
CA GLY A 855 -18.31 26.29 -2.09
C GLY A 855 -17.61 24.96 -2.39
N MET A 856 -17.24 24.76 -3.65
CA MET A 856 -16.42 23.62 -4.10
C MET A 856 -14.93 23.82 -3.77
N PHE A 857 -14.66 24.02 -2.47
CA PHE A 857 -13.32 24.02 -1.86
C PHE A 857 -12.90 22.58 -1.52
N THR A 858 -11.74 22.38 -0.88
CA THR A 858 -11.21 21.02 -0.67
C THR A 858 -12.17 20.13 0.11
N ALA A 859 -12.86 20.64 1.14
CA ALA A 859 -13.80 19.84 1.91
C ALA A 859 -14.90 19.18 1.05
N ASN A 860 -15.66 19.99 0.31
CA ASN A 860 -16.71 19.50 -0.59
C ASN A 860 -16.15 18.78 -1.83
N THR A 861 -14.92 19.11 -2.27
CA THR A 861 -14.23 18.38 -3.35
C THR A 861 -13.90 16.96 -2.91
N MET A 862 -13.31 16.80 -1.72
CA MET A 862 -12.90 15.51 -1.19
C MET A 862 -14.11 14.68 -0.77
N SER A 863 -15.14 15.25 -0.14
CA SER A 863 -16.35 14.48 0.19
C SER A 863 -17.03 13.93 -1.07
N SER A 864 -17.15 14.73 -2.13
CA SER A 864 -17.68 14.28 -3.44
C SER A 864 -16.79 13.20 -4.07
N ALA A 865 -15.46 13.36 -3.98
CA ALA A 865 -14.52 12.37 -4.46
C ALA A 865 -14.61 11.04 -3.68
N LEU A 866 -14.82 11.07 -2.35
CA LEU A 866 -14.96 9.87 -1.52
C LEU A 866 -16.27 9.11 -1.76
N GLU A 867 -17.37 9.82 -2.06
CA GLU A 867 -18.64 9.18 -2.43
C GLU A 867 -18.51 8.43 -3.77
N VAL A 868 -17.80 9.00 -4.75
CA VAL A 868 -17.56 8.37 -6.07
C VAL A 868 -16.43 7.34 -6.07
N LEU A 869 -15.43 7.49 -5.18
CA LEU A 869 -14.45 6.46 -4.84
C LEU A 869 -15.11 5.24 -4.16
N GLY A 870 -16.31 5.41 -3.63
CA GLY A 870 -17.09 4.36 -2.97
C GLY A 870 -16.83 4.22 -1.47
N MET A 871 -16.10 5.15 -0.83
CA MET A 871 -15.75 5.12 0.61
C MET A 871 -16.78 5.80 1.53
N SER A 872 -17.75 6.52 0.95
CA SER A 872 -18.88 7.15 1.64
C SER A 872 -20.22 6.64 1.10
N LEU A 873 -21.27 6.74 1.91
CA LEU A 873 -22.63 6.40 1.46
C LEU A 873 -23.15 7.43 0.42
N PRO A 874 -24.03 7.02 -0.52
CA PRO A 874 -24.68 7.95 -1.43
C PRO A 874 -25.35 9.13 -0.70
N TYR A 875 -25.27 10.31 -1.30
CA TYR A 875 -25.63 11.63 -0.78
C TYR A 875 -24.73 12.20 0.34
N SER A 876 -23.86 11.42 1.00
CA SER A 876 -23.04 11.85 2.14
C SER A 876 -22.31 13.17 1.90
N SER A 877 -21.72 13.32 0.71
CA SER A 877 -20.98 14.50 0.27
C SER A 877 -21.79 15.80 0.19
N SER A 878 -23.09 15.67 -0.06
CA SER A 878 -23.98 16.78 -0.45
C SER A 878 -24.93 17.22 0.66
N ILE A 879 -25.36 16.31 1.53
CA ILE A 879 -26.28 16.62 2.63
C ILE A 879 -25.64 17.70 3.55
N PRO A 880 -26.30 18.85 3.75
CA PRO A 880 -25.82 19.90 4.66
C PRO A 880 -25.77 19.44 6.12
N ALA A 881 -24.86 20.02 6.90
CA ALA A 881 -24.59 19.64 8.28
C ALA A 881 -25.82 19.78 9.22
N THR A 882 -26.74 20.69 8.90
CA THR A 882 -27.96 21.00 9.67
C THR A 882 -29.20 20.22 9.23
N TYR A 883 -29.13 19.44 8.13
CA TYR A 883 -30.28 18.75 7.57
C TYR A 883 -30.56 17.43 8.30
N PRO A 884 -31.82 17.08 8.63
CA PRO A 884 -32.18 15.83 9.33
C PRO A 884 -31.62 14.56 8.67
N GLU A 885 -31.47 14.57 7.35
CA GLU A 885 -30.89 13.52 6.52
C GLU A 885 -29.48 13.14 6.97
N LYS A 886 -28.68 14.07 7.51
CA LYS A 886 -27.32 13.79 8.02
C LYS A 886 -27.34 12.91 9.27
N VAL A 887 -28.34 13.11 10.13
CA VAL A 887 -28.60 12.23 11.29
C VAL A 887 -29.12 10.87 10.82
N GLN A 888 -29.95 10.82 9.77
CA GLN A 888 -30.41 9.55 9.19
C GLN A 888 -29.28 8.76 8.51
N GLU A 889 -28.29 9.43 7.93
CA GLU A 889 -27.05 8.80 7.44
C GLU A 889 -26.24 8.17 8.57
N CYS A 890 -26.09 8.87 9.70
CA CYS A 890 -25.35 8.40 10.87
C CYS A 890 -25.89 7.06 11.42
N TYR A 891 -27.21 6.90 11.50
CA TYR A 891 -27.82 5.61 11.86
C TYR A 891 -27.55 4.52 10.80
N LYS A 892 -27.65 4.86 9.51
CA LYS A 892 -27.41 3.92 8.39
C LYS A 892 -25.96 3.46 8.27
N ALA A 893 -24.99 4.29 8.67
CA ALA A 893 -23.56 3.96 8.59
C ALA A 893 -23.20 2.69 9.38
N ALA A 894 -23.77 2.51 10.57
CA ALA A 894 -23.60 1.30 11.36
C ALA A 894 -24.14 0.03 10.67
N LYS A 895 -25.31 0.13 10.02
CA LYS A 895 -25.93 -0.96 9.26
C LYS A 895 -25.07 -1.38 8.06
N TYR A 896 -24.53 -0.40 7.33
CA TYR A 896 -23.64 -0.69 6.22
C TYR A 896 -22.31 -1.27 6.71
N LEU A 897 -21.73 -0.77 7.80
CA LEU A 897 -20.53 -1.36 8.38
C LEU A 897 -20.74 -2.82 8.81
N LYS A 898 -21.90 -3.16 9.39
CA LYS A 898 -22.25 -4.56 9.68
C LYS A 898 -22.22 -5.43 8.43
N LYS A 899 -22.83 -4.96 7.33
CA LYS A 899 -22.77 -5.66 6.03
C LYS A 899 -21.34 -5.76 5.50
N LEU A 900 -20.47 -4.77 5.73
CA LEU A 900 -19.06 -4.85 5.35
C LEU A 900 -18.29 -5.90 6.18
N LEU A 901 -18.60 -6.07 7.46
CA LEU A 901 -18.05 -7.15 8.30
C LEU A 901 -18.56 -8.53 7.86
N GLU A 902 -19.84 -8.64 7.51
CA GLU A 902 -20.48 -9.86 6.99
C GLU A 902 -19.91 -10.30 5.62
N LEU A 903 -19.47 -9.34 4.79
CA LEU A 903 -18.84 -9.57 3.49
C LEU A 903 -17.30 -9.60 3.53
N ASP A 904 -16.69 -9.27 4.67
CA ASP A 904 -15.28 -8.87 4.79
C ASP A 904 -14.82 -7.83 3.75
N LEU A 905 -15.67 -6.88 3.38
CA LEU A 905 -15.37 -5.90 2.34
C LEU A 905 -14.56 -4.73 2.94
N LYS A 906 -13.29 -4.63 2.57
CA LYS A 906 -12.27 -3.75 3.17
C LYS A 906 -11.95 -2.55 2.26
N PRO A 907 -11.30 -1.48 2.78
CA PRO A 907 -10.95 -0.30 2.01
C PRO A 907 -10.14 -0.56 0.74
N LYS A 908 -9.13 -1.45 0.74
CA LYS A 908 -8.36 -1.79 -0.48
C LYS A 908 -9.18 -2.57 -1.53
N ASP A 909 -10.28 -3.22 -1.13
CA ASP A 909 -11.21 -3.90 -2.05
C ASP A 909 -12.11 -2.89 -2.82
N ILE A 910 -12.28 -1.68 -2.26
CA ILE A 910 -13.11 -0.58 -2.80
C ILE A 910 -12.25 0.46 -3.53
N MET A 911 -11.10 0.80 -2.96
CA MET A 911 -10.17 1.82 -3.46
C MET A 911 -9.29 1.29 -4.60
N THR A 912 -9.91 0.83 -5.69
CA THR A 912 -9.19 0.37 -6.89
C THR A 912 -8.72 1.54 -7.76
N ARG A 913 -7.79 1.29 -8.70
CA ARG A 913 -7.42 2.30 -9.71
C ARG A 913 -8.62 2.81 -10.53
N GLY A 914 -9.66 1.99 -10.73
CA GLY A 914 -10.89 2.40 -11.42
C GLY A 914 -11.67 3.45 -10.62
N SER A 915 -11.91 3.20 -9.33
CA SER A 915 -12.62 4.15 -8.47
C SER A 915 -11.80 5.43 -8.22
N PHE A 916 -10.46 5.37 -8.21
CA PHE A 916 -9.61 6.56 -8.24
C PHE A 916 -9.76 7.39 -9.53
N LEU A 917 -9.85 6.77 -10.71
CA LEU A 917 -10.12 7.52 -11.96
C LEU A 917 -11.52 8.15 -11.95
N ASN A 918 -12.54 7.46 -11.41
CA ASN A 918 -13.87 8.02 -11.21
C ASN A 918 -13.83 9.25 -10.27
N ALA A 919 -13.04 9.19 -9.20
CA ALA A 919 -12.84 10.31 -8.27
C ALA A 919 -12.19 11.53 -8.96
N ILE A 920 -11.21 11.33 -9.84
CA ILE A 920 -10.59 12.41 -10.63
C ILE A 920 -11.59 12.98 -11.66
N ALA A 921 -12.44 12.14 -12.25
CA ALA A 921 -13.47 12.58 -13.18
C ALA A 921 -14.50 13.47 -12.48
N ILE A 922 -15.11 13.02 -11.37
CA ILE A 922 -16.11 13.86 -10.66
C ILE A 922 -15.50 15.18 -10.16
N VAL A 923 -14.24 15.18 -9.73
CA VAL A 923 -13.50 16.41 -9.36
C VAL A 923 -13.46 17.42 -10.51
N ASN A 924 -13.22 16.97 -11.75
CA ASN A 924 -13.22 17.85 -12.92
C ASN A 924 -14.64 18.30 -13.33
N VAL A 925 -15.63 17.41 -13.27
CA VAL A 925 -17.04 17.76 -13.52
C VAL A 925 -17.54 18.86 -12.57
N LEU A 926 -17.13 18.81 -11.31
CA LEU A 926 -17.54 19.72 -10.25
C LEU A 926 -16.78 21.05 -10.19
N GLY A 927 -15.63 21.19 -10.86
CA GLY A 927 -14.76 22.35 -10.69
C GLY A 927 -13.93 22.33 -9.40
N GLY A 928 -13.54 21.15 -8.93
CA GLY A 928 -12.88 20.88 -7.63
C GLY A 928 -11.61 21.68 -7.29
N SER A 929 -11.20 21.59 -6.02
CA SER A 929 -9.95 22.14 -5.50
C SER A 929 -8.72 21.41 -6.06
N THR A 930 -7.64 22.16 -6.35
CA THR A 930 -6.32 21.61 -6.76
C THR A 930 -5.67 20.75 -5.67
N ASN A 931 -6.00 20.97 -4.40
CA ASN A 931 -5.59 20.13 -3.27
C ASN A 931 -6.00 18.65 -3.45
N SER A 932 -7.06 18.36 -4.23
CA SER A 932 -7.47 16.98 -4.56
C SER A 932 -6.36 16.16 -5.22
N VAL A 933 -5.46 16.79 -5.98
CA VAL A 933 -4.31 16.12 -6.60
C VAL A 933 -3.38 15.55 -5.54
N LEU A 934 -3.00 16.35 -4.54
CA LEU A 934 -2.17 15.91 -3.41
C LEU A 934 -2.84 14.81 -2.60
N HIS A 935 -4.14 14.96 -2.35
CA HIS A 935 -4.90 14.06 -1.49
C HIS A 935 -5.17 12.70 -2.15
N LEU A 936 -5.59 12.67 -3.41
CA LEU A 936 -5.84 11.42 -4.13
C LEU A 936 -4.53 10.65 -4.41
N LEU A 937 -3.40 11.32 -4.66
CA LEU A 937 -2.09 10.66 -4.77
C LEU A 937 -1.67 10.00 -3.44
N ALA A 938 -1.78 10.70 -2.32
CA ALA A 938 -1.44 10.14 -1.01
C ALA A 938 -2.39 9.00 -0.58
N MET A 939 -3.68 9.12 -0.86
CA MET A 939 -4.67 8.07 -0.64
C MET A 939 -4.42 6.84 -1.53
N ALA A 940 -3.97 7.03 -2.77
CA ALA A 940 -3.63 5.94 -3.68
C ALA A 940 -2.39 5.18 -3.19
N ARG A 941 -1.33 5.89 -2.76
CA ARG A 941 -0.16 5.28 -2.10
C ARG A 941 -0.57 4.42 -0.90
N ALA A 942 -1.40 4.95 0.01
CA ALA A 942 -1.84 4.24 1.21
C ALA A 942 -2.70 2.99 0.92
N ALA A 943 -3.27 2.89 -0.28
CA ALA A 943 -4.06 1.75 -0.77
C ALA A 943 -3.28 0.83 -1.72
N ASP A 944 -1.97 1.02 -1.88
CA ASP A 944 -1.08 0.32 -2.83
C ASP A 944 -1.51 0.45 -4.32
N VAL A 945 -2.14 1.57 -4.67
CA VAL A 945 -2.62 1.86 -6.03
C VAL A 945 -1.66 2.77 -6.79
N GLU A 946 -1.24 2.31 -7.96
CA GLU A 946 -0.47 3.10 -8.93
C GLU A 946 -1.32 4.22 -9.56
N LEU A 947 -1.19 5.43 -9.02
CA LEU A 947 -1.76 6.67 -9.55
C LEU A 947 -0.64 7.70 -9.73
N ASN A 948 -0.48 8.25 -10.92
CA ASN A 948 0.57 9.25 -11.23
C ASN A 948 -0.02 10.64 -11.52
N ILE A 949 0.84 11.67 -11.43
CA ILE A 949 0.45 13.06 -11.66
C ILE A 949 -0.16 13.31 -13.05
N ASP A 950 0.29 12.59 -14.08
CA ASP A 950 -0.19 12.77 -15.46
C ASP A 950 -1.55 12.11 -15.72
N ASP A 951 -1.99 11.16 -14.88
CA ASP A 951 -3.36 10.59 -14.95
C ASP A 951 -4.43 11.67 -14.72
N PHE A 952 -4.15 12.65 -13.86
CA PHE A 952 -5.04 13.81 -13.66
C PHE A 952 -5.24 14.60 -14.96
N GLN A 953 -4.20 14.74 -15.77
CA GLN A 953 -4.31 15.41 -17.07
C GLN A 953 -5.04 14.54 -18.09
N LYS A 954 -4.75 13.22 -18.16
CA LYS A 954 -5.45 12.28 -19.05
C LYS A 954 -6.96 12.24 -18.80
N VAL A 955 -7.39 12.33 -17.54
CA VAL A 955 -8.82 12.43 -17.20
C VAL A 955 -9.36 13.84 -17.51
N ALA A 956 -8.68 14.90 -17.10
CA ALA A 956 -9.13 16.27 -17.37
C ALA A 956 -9.28 16.56 -18.88
N ASP A 957 -8.46 15.95 -19.74
CA ASP A 957 -8.53 16.13 -21.20
C ASP A 957 -9.82 15.60 -21.83
N ARG A 958 -10.48 14.61 -21.20
CA ARG A 958 -11.74 14.01 -21.70
C ARG A 958 -12.99 14.39 -20.89
N THR A 959 -12.83 14.83 -19.65
CA THR A 959 -13.96 15.14 -18.76
C THR A 959 -14.37 16.61 -18.84
N PRO A 960 -15.61 16.97 -19.23
CA PRO A 960 -16.07 18.35 -19.27
C PRO A 960 -16.37 18.89 -17.86
N TYR A 961 -16.21 20.21 -17.68
CA TYR A 961 -16.59 20.92 -16.46
C TYR A 961 -18.05 21.39 -16.56
N LEU A 962 -18.91 20.90 -15.65
CA LEU A 962 -20.38 21.06 -15.74
C LEU A 962 -21.01 21.88 -14.60
N ALA A 963 -20.48 21.84 -13.37
CA ALA A 963 -21.15 22.42 -12.21
C ALA A 963 -20.83 23.91 -11.99
N ASP A 964 -21.84 24.77 -12.00
CA ASP A 964 -21.72 26.23 -11.90
C ASP A 964 -21.57 26.68 -10.42
N LEU A 965 -20.63 26.05 -9.71
CA LEU A 965 -20.42 26.21 -8.26
C LEU A 965 -19.35 27.28 -7.94
N LYS A 966 -19.62 28.11 -6.92
CA LYS A 966 -18.61 28.93 -6.23
C LYS A 966 -17.43 28.02 -5.90
N PRO A 967 -16.19 28.42 -6.19
CA PRO A 967 -15.76 29.79 -6.53
C PRO A 967 -15.73 30.16 -8.02
N SER A 968 -15.72 29.16 -8.92
CA SER A 968 -15.60 29.37 -10.37
C SER A 968 -16.93 29.78 -11.04
N GLY A 969 -18.03 29.39 -10.40
CA GLY A 969 -19.41 29.68 -10.75
C GLY A 969 -20.19 30.41 -9.64
N LYS A 970 -21.51 30.21 -9.63
CA LYS A 970 -22.51 30.95 -8.83
C LYS A 970 -22.94 30.24 -7.54
N TYR A 971 -23.17 28.93 -7.58
CA TYR A 971 -23.96 28.16 -6.59
C TYR A 971 -23.12 27.51 -5.47
N VAL A 972 -23.76 26.99 -4.42
CA VAL A 972 -23.07 26.26 -3.33
C VAL A 972 -23.47 24.78 -3.28
N MET A 973 -22.78 23.96 -2.48
CA MET A 973 -23.08 22.52 -2.35
C MET A 973 -24.53 22.26 -1.89
N GLU A 974 -25.12 23.16 -1.09
CA GLU A 974 -26.54 23.08 -0.72
C GLU A 974 -27.46 23.13 -1.95
N ASP A 975 -27.10 23.88 -2.99
CA ASP A 975 -27.89 23.98 -4.23
C ASP A 975 -27.72 22.73 -5.10
N LEU A 976 -26.52 22.15 -5.13
CA LEU A 976 -26.29 20.85 -5.78
C LEU A 976 -27.11 19.74 -5.08
N HIS A 977 -27.21 19.77 -3.75
CA HIS A 977 -28.04 18.84 -3.00
C HIS A 977 -29.53 18.96 -3.36
N LYS A 978 -30.06 20.19 -3.43
CA LYS A 978 -31.47 20.47 -3.81
C LYS A 978 -31.85 19.93 -5.21
N VAL A 979 -30.90 19.77 -6.12
CA VAL A 979 -31.14 19.22 -7.48
C VAL A 979 -30.84 17.72 -7.62
N GLY A 980 -30.58 17.01 -6.51
CA GLY A 980 -30.33 15.56 -6.48
C GLY A 980 -28.91 15.13 -6.11
N GLY A 981 -28.02 16.08 -5.78
CA GLY A 981 -26.69 15.81 -5.25
C GLY A 981 -25.74 15.10 -6.23
N ILE A 982 -24.70 14.49 -5.66
CA ILE A 982 -23.74 13.66 -6.41
C ILE A 982 -24.41 12.43 -7.06
N PRO A 983 -25.37 11.72 -6.44
CA PRO A 983 -26.00 10.55 -7.06
C PRO A 983 -26.72 10.87 -8.38
N ALA A 984 -27.48 11.97 -8.45
CA ALA A 984 -28.14 12.40 -9.68
C ALA A 984 -27.13 12.78 -10.79
N LEU A 985 -26.03 13.43 -10.41
CA LEU A 985 -24.95 13.78 -11.33
C LEU A 985 -24.21 12.54 -11.86
N VAL A 986 -23.88 11.58 -11.00
CA VAL A 986 -23.23 10.32 -11.40
C VAL A 986 -24.16 9.47 -12.26
N LYS A 987 -25.45 9.39 -11.94
CA LYS A 987 -26.47 8.76 -12.79
C LYS A 987 -26.53 9.40 -14.17
N TYR A 988 -26.52 10.73 -14.25
CA TYR A 988 -26.49 11.45 -15.52
C TYR A 988 -25.24 11.14 -16.35
N LEU A 989 -24.05 11.11 -15.72
CA LEU A 989 -22.80 10.76 -16.39
C LEU A 989 -22.79 9.32 -16.91
N LEU A 990 -23.16 8.33 -16.08
CA LEU A 990 -23.24 6.91 -16.45
C LEU A 990 -24.23 6.63 -17.60
N LYS A 991 -25.32 7.40 -17.66
CA LYS A 991 -26.37 7.26 -18.68
C LYS A 991 -25.97 7.83 -20.05
N ASN A 992 -24.93 8.67 -20.12
CA ASN A 992 -24.59 9.46 -21.32
C ASN A 992 -23.10 9.44 -21.71
N THR A 993 -22.20 8.86 -20.91
CA THR A 993 -20.74 8.88 -21.11
C THR A 993 -20.04 7.64 -20.55
N ASP A 994 -18.80 7.40 -20.98
CA ASP A 994 -17.85 6.42 -20.43
C ASP A 994 -16.91 7.00 -19.34
N LEU A 995 -17.19 8.23 -18.85
CA LEU A 995 -16.29 8.98 -17.98
C LEU A 995 -16.21 8.43 -16.54
N ILE A 996 -17.21 7.64 -16.14
CA ILE A 996 -17.31 6.97 -14.83
C ILE A 996 -17.51 5.49 -15.09
N ASP A 997 -16.67 4.64 -14.51
CA ASP A 997 -16.89 3.20 -14.46
C ASP A 997 -17.92 2.87 -13.37
N GLY A 998 -19.12 2.49 -13.78
CA GLY A 998 -20.21 2.14 -12.87
C GLY A 998 -20.05 0.80 -12.14
N SER A 999 -19.10 -0.06 -12.54
CA SER A 999 -18.91 -1.41 -11.97
C SER A 999 -18.15 -1.42 -10.63
N GLN A 1000 -17.54 -0.30 -10.25
CA GLN A 1000 -16.75 -0.16 -9.03
C GLN A 1000 -17.59 -0.40 -7.77
N ILE A 1001 -17.12 -1.26 -6.87
CA ILE A 1001 -17.79 -1.60 -5.59
C ILE A 1001 -17.66 -0.45 -4.58
N THR A 1002 -18.64 -0.29 -3.70
CA THR A 1002 -18.66 0.75 -2.65
C THR A 1002 -18.97 0.17 -1.26
N VAL A 1003 -18.85 1.00 -0.21
CA VAL A 1003 -19.21 0.70 1.20
C VAL A 1003 -20.66 0.26 1.42
N THR A 1004 -21.53 0.31 0.40
CA THR A 1004 -22.87 -0.29 0.50
C THR A 1004 -22.89 -1.79 0.22
N GLY A 1005 -21.77 -2.37 -0.23
CA GLY A 1005 -21.70 -3.73 -0.76
C GLY A 1005 -22.56 -3.89 -2.03
N LYS A 1006 -22.47 -2.91 -2.92
CA LYS A 1006 -23.05 -2.84 -4.29
C LYS A 1006 -22.09 -2.07 -5.20
N THR A 1007 -22.28 -2.17 -6.51
CA THR A 1007 -21.59 -1.32 -7.50
C THR A 1007 -22.09 0.13 -7.47
N LEU A 1008 -21.27 1.08 -7.96
CA LEU A 1008 -21.61 2.49 -8.07
C LEU A 1008 -22.89 2.70 -8.92
N ALA A 1009 -23.06 1.96 -10.01
CA ALA A 1009 -24.25 2.00 -10.86
C ALA A 1009 -25.53 1.60 -10.10
N GLU A 1010 -25.51 0.48 -9.37
CA GLU A 1010 -26.67 0.04 -8.57
C GLU A 1010 -27.02 1.00 -7.42
N ASN A 1011 -26.04 1.77 -6.93
CA ASN A 1011 -26.25 2.76 -5.87
C ASN A 1011 -26.91 4.05 -6.36
N VAL A 1012 -26.74 4.41 -7.64
CA VAL A 1012 -27.32 5.63 -8.22
C VAL A 1012 -28.52 5.37 -9.13
N ALA A 1013 -28.87 4.11 -9.42
CA ALA A 1013 -30.00 3.75 -10.29
C ALA A 1013 -31.32 4.43 -9.87
N ASP A 1014 -31.61 4.46 -8.57
CA ASP A 1014 -32.83 5.05 -7.99
C ASP A 1014 -32.72 6.57 -7.71
N ALA A 1015 -31.60 7.21 -8.01
CA ALA A 1015 -31.44 8.66 -7.88
C ALA A 1015 -32.34 9.42 -8.88
N PRO A 1016 -32.80 10.65 -8.58
CA PRO A 1016 -33.55 11.45 -9.54
C PRO A 1016 -32.70 11.78 -10.79
N ASP A 1017 -33.34 11.87 -11.96
CA ASP A 1017 -32.68 12.42 -13.17
C ASP A 1017 -32.57 13.95 -13.06
N LEU A 1018 -31.47 14.53 -13.57
CA LEU A 1018 -31.27 15.98 -13.59
C LEU A 1018 -32.20 16.68 -14.59
N ASP A 1019 -33.02 17.62 -14.08
CA ASP A 1019 -34.00 18.37 -14.86
C ASP A 1019 -33.42 19.70 -15.38
N PHE A 1020 -32.78 19.64 -16.54
CA PHE A 1020 -32.14 20.81 -17.18
C PHE A 1020 -33.12 21.91 -17.66
N GLU A 1021 -34.43 21.74 -17.52
CA GLU A 1021 -35.40 22.82 -17.73
C GLU A 1021 -35.67 23.61 -16.43
N LYS A 1022 -35.43 23.00 -15.26
CA LYS A 1022 -35.73 23.59 -13.93
C LYS A 1022 -34.50 24.02 -13.14
N GLN A 1023 -33.29 23.58 -13.51
CA GLN A 1023 -32.05 23.97 -12.82
C GLN A 1023 -30.90 24.31 -13.77
N ASP A 1024 -30.05 25.25 -13.35
CA ASP A 1024 -28.82 25.70 -14.03
C ASP A 1024 -27.54 25.47 -13.19
N VAL A 1025 -27.66 24.79 -12.04
CA VAL A 1025 -26.56 24.43 -11.11
C VAL A 1025 -25.58 23.46 -11.75
N VAL A 1026 -26.09 22.51 -12.54
CA VAL A 1026 -25.33 21.55 -13.35
C VAL A 1026 -25.73 21.73 -14.80
N ARG A 1027 -24.76 22.00 -15.68
CA ARG A 1027 -24.97 22.09 -17.12
C ARG A 1027 -25.03 20.71 -17.79
N SER A 1028 -25.74 20.64 -18.91
CA SER A 1028 -25.74 19.46 -19.77
C SER A 1028 -24.39 19.28 -20.48
N LEU A 1029 -24.08 18.04 -20.86
CA LEU A 1029 -22.92 17.68 -21.69
C LEU A 1029 -22.87 18.43 -23.04
N SER A 1030 -24.01 18.90 -23.53
CA SER A 1030 -24.14 19.71 -24.74
C SER A 1030 -23.87 21.21 -24.56
N ASN A 1031 -23.83 21.70 -23.31
CA ASN A 1031 -23.60 23.11 -22.97
C ASN A 1031 -22.67 23.27 -21.73
N PRO A 1032 -21.51 22.60 -21.71
CA PRO A 1032 -20.62 22.59 -20.55
C PRO A 1032 -19.98 23.97 -20.32
N ILE A 1033 -19.55 24.22 -19.09
CA ILE A 1033 -18.85 25.48 -18.73
C ILE A 1033 -17.46 25.52 -19.40
N LYS A 1034 -16.82 24.35 -19.51
CA LYS A 1034 -15.60 24.12 -20.32
C LYS A 1034 -15.66 22.69 -20.87
N GLN A 1035 -15.29 22.51 -22.14
CA GLN A 1035 -15.32 21.21 -22.83
C GLN A 1035 -14.33 20.18 -22.22
N THR A 1036 -13.30 20.66 -21.52
CA THR A 1036 -12.35 19.85 -20.75
C THR A 1036 -12.34 20.28 -19.29
N GLY A 1037 -11.67 19.50 -18.45
CA GLY A 1037 -11.56 19.73 -17.02
C GLY A 1037 -10.81 21.02 -16.68
N HIS A 1038 -11.04 21.53 -15.48
CA HIS A 1038 -10.36 22.74 -15.00
C HIS A 1038 -8.99 22.45 -14.37
N LEU A 1039 -8.71 21.22 -13.94
CA LEU A 1039 -7.37 20.86 -13.49
C LEU A 1039 -6.42 20.85 -14.69
N THR A 1040 -5.23 21.40 -14.53
CA THR A 1040 -4.20 21.34 -15.56
C THR A 1040 -2.82 21.16 -14.91
N ILE A 1041 -2.11 20.13 -15.35
CA ILE A 1041 -0.73 19.85 -15.01
C ILE A 1041 0.15 20.62 -15.99
N LEU A 1042 0.93 21.56 -15.48
CA LEU A 1042 1.88 22.37 -16.24
C LEU A 1042 3.30 21.85 -16.02
N ARG A 1043 4.15 22.01 -17.03
CA ARG A 1043 5.59 21.67 -17.00
C ARG A 1043 6.39 22.79 -17.67
N GLY A 1044 7.70 22.85 -17.48
CA GLY A 1044 8.56 23.81 -18.19
C GLY A 1044 9.84 24.10 -17.42
N ASN A 1045 10.67 25.04 -17.89
CA ASN A 1045 11.95 25.30 -17.22
C ASN A 1045 11.81 25.95 -15.82
N LEU A 1046 10.63 26.52 -15.49
CA LEU A 1046 10.33 27.01 -14.13
C LEU A 1046 9.78 25.90 -13.21
N ALA A 1047 9.13 24.88 -13.78
CA ALA A 1047 8.54 23.75 -13.07
C ALA A 1047 8.78 22.44 -13.84
N PRO A 1048 9.98 21.83 -13.73
CA PRO A 1048 10.35 20.66 -14.52
C PRO A 1048 9.50 19.42 -14.23
N GLU A 1049 9.17 19.19 -12.95
CA GLU A 1049 8.49 17.96 -12.52
C GLU A 1049 6.96 18.08 -12.47
N THR A 1050 6.43 19.20 -11.98
CA THR A 1050 5.01 19.57 -12.09
C THR A 1050 4.77 21.00 -11.62
N ALA A 1051 3.69 21.60 -12.07
CA ALA A 1051 2.93 22.60 -11.33
C ALA A 1051 1.43 22.38 -11.58
N VAL A 1052 0.57 22.61 -10.58
CA VAL A 1052 -0.87 22.34 -10.67
C VAL A 1052 -1.65 23.65 -10.74
N ALA A 1053 -2.40 23.83 -11.83
CA ALA A 1053 -3.21 25.01 -12.10
C ALA A 1053 -4.71 24.69 -12.12
N LYS A 1054 -5.53 25.71 -11.83
CA LYS A 1054 -6.98 25.71 -12.03
C LYS A 1054 -7.35 26.66 -13.17
N LEU A 1055 -7.63 26.11 -14.34
CA LEU A 1055 -7.86 26.83 -15.59
C LEU A 1055 -9.31 26.67 -16.05
N THR A 1056 -10.12 27.68 -15.78
CA THR A 1056 -11.58 27.69 -16.05
C THR A 1056 -11.94 28.04 -17.50
N GLY A 1057 -10.96 28.44 -18.32
CA GLY A 1057 -11.16 29.01 -19.65
C GLY A 1057 -11.47 30.52 -19.65
N LYS A 1058 -11.83 31.10 -18.50
CA LYS A 1058 -12.13 32.55 -18.35
C LYS A 1058 -10.86 33.41 -18.30
N GLU A 1059 -9.74 32.80 -17.95
CA GLU A 1059 -8.40 33.43 -17.83
C GLU A 1059 -7.63 33.56 -19.16
N GLY A 1060 -8.07 32.89 -20.24
CA GLY A 1060 -7.42 32.91 -21.55
C GLY A 1060 -6.37 31.81 -21.75
N LEU A 1061 -5.69 31.83 -22.90
CA LEU A 1061 -4.75 30.76 -23.30
C LEU A 1061 -3.28 31.03 -22.92
N ARG A 1062 -2.90 32.27 -22.62
CA ARG A 1062 -1.51 32.66 -22.38
C ARG A 1062 -1.42 33.92 -21.51
N PHE A 1063 -0.41 33.97 -20.65
CA PHE A 1063 -0.03 35.14 -19.85
C PHE A 1063 1.48 35.36 -19.98
N GLU A 1064 1.91 36.57 -20.34
CA GLU A 1064 3.31 37.00 -20.21
C GLU A 1064 3.36 38.17 -19.23
N GLY A 1065 4.31 38.13 -18.31
CA GLY A 1065 4.41 39.17 -17.27
C GLY A 1065 5.76 39.17 -16.56
N VAL A 1066 5.87 40.09 -15.59
CA VAL A 1066 7.12 40.39 -14.88
C VAL A 1066 7.04 39.86 -13.44
N ALA A 1067 8.05 39.12 -13.02
CA ALA A 1067 8.15 38.54 -11.69
C ALA A 1067 8.27 39.59 -10.58
N ARG A 1068 7.49 39.39 -9.50
CA ARG A 1068 7.67 40.01 -8.19
C ARG A 1068 7.63 38.89 -7.14
N CYS A 1069 8.76 38.63 -6.51
CA CYS A 1069 9.02 37.47 -5.67
C CYS A 1069 8.85 37.77 -4.18
N PHE A 1070 8.27 36.82 -3.45
CA PHE A 1070 8.02 36.91 -2.01
C PHE A 1070 8.42 35.60 -1.31
N ASP A 1071 9.36 35.68 -0.37
CA ASP A 1071 9.80 34.52 0.42
C ASP A 1071 8.97 34.32 1.70
N THR A 1072 8.11 35.29 2.03
CA THR A 1072 7.12 35.24 3.11
C THR A 1072 5.86 36.01 2.71
N LEU A 1073 4.74 35.78 3.41
CA LEU A 1073 3.45 36.34 3.04
C LEU A 1073 3.29 37.84 3.38
N ALA A 1074 3.92 38.32 4.47
CA ALA A 1074 3.65 39.66 5.00
C ALA A 1074 4.00 40.82 4.04
N PRO A 1075 5.16 40.83 3.34
CA PRO A 1075 5.52 41.94 2.46
C PRO A 1075 4.62 42.09 1.23
N PHE A 1076 3.90 41.03 0.84
CA PHE A 1076 2.94 41.09 -0.27
C PHE A 1076 1.79 42.07 0.02
N TYR A 1077 1.26 42.10 1.25
CA TYR A 1077 0.15 43.01 1.58
C TYR A 1077 0.59 44.46 1.52
N THR A 1078 1.76 44.79 2.07
CA THR A 1078 2.34 46.14 1.97
C THR A 1078 2.62 46.54 0.52
N ALA A 1079 3.09 45.63 -0.33
CA ALA A 1079 3.28 45.88 -1.77
C ALA A 1079 1.95 46.09 -2.52
N LEU A 1080 0.87 45.44 -2.08
CA LEU A 1080 -0.47 45.64 -2.64
C LEU A 1080 -1.08 46.99 -2.19
N GLU A 1081 -0.99 47.32 -0.90
CA GLU A 1081 -1.44 48.59 -0.32
C GLU A 1081 -0.69 49.80 -0.91
N ALA A 1082 0.62 49.65 -1.17
CA ALA A 1082 1.44 50.66 -1.84
C ALA A 1082 1.22 50.75 -3.37
N GLY A 1083 0.36 49.91 -3.95
CA GLY A 1083 0.08 49.89 -5.38
C GLY A 1083 1.26 49.46 -6.26
N GLU A 1084 2.19 48.67 -5.73
CA GLU A 1084 3.34 48.13 -6.48
C GLU A 1084 2.92 46.99 -7.41
N ILE A 1085 1.98 46.14 -6.96
CA ILE A 1085 1.41 45.04 -7.76
C ILE A 1085 0.46 45.62 -8.81
N LYS A 1086 0.71 45.33 -10.09
CA LYS A 1086 0.04 45.98 -11.23
C LYS A 1086 -0.43 44.95 -12.26
N PRO A 1087 -1.34 45.32 -13.18
CA PRO A 1087 -1.64 44.47 -14.34
C PRO A 1087 -0.35 44.06 -15.08
N GLY A 1088 -0.21 42.77 -15.37
CA GLY A 1088 1.03 42.18 -15.93
C GLY A 1088 2.06 41.73 -14.90
N THR A 1089 1.85 41.92 -13.60
CA THR A 1089 2.70 41.31 -12.56
C THR A 1089 2.42 39.81 -12.42
N VAL A 1090 3.50 39.03 -12.29
CA VAL A 1090 3.48 37.62 -11.90
C VAL A 1090 3.99 37.54 -10.47
N VAL A 1091 3.08 37.26 -9.54
CA VAL A 1091 3.37 37.19 -8.09
C VAL A 1091 3.88 35.79 -7.77
N ILE A 1092 5.12 35.68 -7.30
CA ILE A 1092 5.76 34.38 -7.03
C ILE A 1092 6.03 34.24 -5.54
N PHE A 1093 5.33 33.32 -4.88
CA PHE A 1093 5.61 32.97 -3.48
C PHE A 1093 6.55 31.76 -3.44
N ARG A 1094 7.74 31.94 -2.86
CA ARG A 1094 8.81 30.93 -2.80
C ARG A 1094 9.00 30.43 -1.36
N TYR A 1095 9.60 29.26 -1.22
CA TYR A 1095 9.85 28.59 0.06
C TYR A 1095 8.55 28.31 0.83
N GLN A 1096 7.42 28.19 0.13
CA GLN A 1096 6.13 27.80 0.67
C GLN A 1096 5.84 26.32 0.45
N GLY A 1097 6.81 25.55 -0.07
CA GLY A 1097 6.68 24.11 -0.31
C GLY A 1097 6.66 23.24 0.95
N PRO A 1098 6.56 21.91 0.79
CA PRO A 1098 6.49 20.95 1.89
C PRO A 1098 7.60 21.10 2.94
N LYS A 1099 8.86 21.23 2.50
CA LYS A 1099 10.03 21.38 3.38
C LYS A 1099 10.40 22.85 3.64
N GLY A 1100 10.12 23.75 2.69
CA GLY A 1100 10.47 25.17 2.76
C GLY A 1100 9.77 25.95 3.84
N ALA A 1101 8.44 25.83 3.94
CA ALA A 1101 7.68 26.61 4.93
C ALA A 1101 8.06 26.21 6.37
N PRO A 1102 8.30 24.91 6.69
CA PRO A 1102 7.64 23.71 6.15
C PRO A 1102 6.13 23.69 6.37
N GLY A 1103 5.46 22.68 5.79
CA GLY A 1103 4.02 22.41 5.97
C GLY A 1103 3.13 22.73 4.78
N MET A 1104 3.72 23.13 3.64
CA MET A 1104 3.03 23.49 2.40
C MET A 1104 1.77 24.37 2.61
N PRO A 1105 1.89 25.56 3.21
CA PRO A 1105 0.75 26.42 3.55
C PRO A 1105 -0.14 26.79 2.35
N GLU A 1106 -1.43 26.97 2.62
CA GLU A 1106 -2.42 27.43 1.65
C GLU A 1106 -2.58 28.96 1.68
N MET A 1107 -2.60 29.59 0.50
CA MET A 1107 -2.61 31.05 0.38
C MET A 1107 -3.90 31.56 -0.29
N LEU A 1108 -5.03 31.46 0.40
CA LEU A 1108 -6.28 32.13 0.00
C LEU A 1108 -6.12 33.66 0.05
N GLY A 1109 -5.54 34.18 1.15
CA GLY A 1109 -5.45 35.61 1.46
C GLY A 1109 -4.95 36.49 0.30
N PRO A 1110 -3.77 36.21 -0.31
CA PRO A 1110 -3.29 36.96 -1.47
C PRO A 1110 -4.23 36.92 -2.68
N THR A 1111 -4.87 35.78 -2.92
CA THR A 1111 -5.78 35.63 -4.06
C THR A 1111 -7.07 36.44 -3.88
N GLY A 1112 -7.66 36.40 -2.68
CA GLY A 1112 -8.81 37.24 -2.31
C GLY A 1112 -8.47 38.73 -2.29
N ALA A 1113 -7.26 39.07 -1.84
CA ALA A 1113 -6.76 40.45 -1.85
C ALA A 1113 -6.62 41.01 -3.28
N LEU A 1114 -6.07 40.24 -4.23
CA LEU A 1114 -5.98 40.64 -5.64
C LEU A 1114 -7.36 40.71 -6.33
N MET A 1115 -8.29 39.82 -5.97
CA MET A 1115 -9.68 39.90 -6.43
C MET A 1115 -10.35 41.19 -5.94
N GLY A 1116 -10.31 41.48 -4.64
CA GLY A 1116 -10.83 42.72 -4.04
C GLY A 1116 -10.16 43.98 -4.60
N ALA A 1117 -8.85 43.95 -4.84
CA ALA A 1117 -8.11 45.03 -5.51
C ALA A 1117 -8.57 45.25 -6.97
N GLY A 1118 -9.16 44.26 -7.63
CA GLY A 1118 -9.56 44.30 -9.05
C GLY A 1118 -8.41 43.98 -10.01
N LEU A 1119 -7.40 43.27 -9.50
CA LEU A 1119 -6.26 42.70 -10.24
C LEU A 1119 -6.50 41.24 -10.66
N GLY A 1120 -7.57 40.60 -10.18
CA GLY A 1120 -8.04 39.30 -10.67
C GLY A 1120 -8.13 39.25 -12.20
N GLY A 1121 -7.65 38.15 -12.79
CA GLY A 1121 -7.48 37.99 -14.25
C GLY A 1121 -6.41 38.88 -14.92
N LYS A 1122 -5.79 39.84 -14.21
CA LYS A 1122 -4.76 40.76 -14.74
C LYS A 1122 -3.36 40.49 -14.19
N THR A 1123 -3.27 39.63 -13.17
CA THR A 1123 -2.02 39.13 -12.57
C THR A 1123 -2.05 37.60 -12.55
N ALA A 1124 -0.88 36.97 -12.63
CA ALA A 1124 -0.73 35.54 -12.36
C ALA A 1124 -0.13 35.30 -10.96
N LEU A 1125 -0.41 34.14 -10.37
CA LEU A 1125 0.20 33.70 -9.12
C LEU A 1125 0.88 32.34 -9.29
N ILE A 1126 2.11 32.21 -8.78
CA ILE A 1126 2.93 31.00 -8.84
C ILE A 1126 3.47 30.68 -7.44
N THR A 1127 3.50 29.40 -7.03
CA THR A 1127 4.15 28.99 -5.80
C THR A 1127 4.56 27.51 -5.77
N ASP A 1128 5.59 27.21 -4.97
CA ASP A 1128 5.92 25.85 -4.50
C ASP A 1128 4.97 25.35 -3.39
N GLY A 1129 4.23 26.26 -2.74
CA GLY A 1129 3.14 25.94 -1.80
C GLY A 1129 1.79 25.66 -2.47
N ARG A 1130 0.69 26.01 -1.80
CA ARG A 1130 -0.68 25.78 -2.30
C ARG A 1130 -1.47 27.09 -2.40
N PHE A 1131 -2.27 27.24 -3.45
CA PHE A 1131 -3.30 28.27 -3.51
C PHE A 1131 -4.66 27.65 -3.25
N SER A 1132 -5.50 28.37 -2.50
CA SER A 1132 -6.89 27.96 -2.32
C SER A 1132 -7.67 28.18 -3.61
N GLY A 1133 -8.59 27.28 -3.93
CA GLY A 1133 -9.29 27.27 -5.23
C GLY A 1133 -10.24 28.44 -5.51
N ALA A 1134 -10.30 29.44 -4.62
CA ALA A 1134 -11.32 30.49 -4.52
C ALA A 1134 -11.34 31.55 -5.64
N SER A 1135 -10.34 31.57 -6.51
CA SER A 1135 -9.92 32.77 -7.22
C SER A 1135 -9.85 32.58 -8.75
N ARG A 1136 -9.80 33.70 -9.48
CA ARG A 1136 -10.02 33.74 -10.94
C ARG A 1136 -8.80 34.32 -11.66
N GLY A 1137 -8.11 33.49 -12.44
CA GLY A 1137 -6.90 33.86 -13.20
C GLY A 1137 -5.94 32.68 -13.36
N PHE A 1138 -4.72 32.94 -13.82
CA PHE A 1138 -3.63 31.96 -13.82
C PHE A 1138 -3.08 31.81 -12.39
N ILE A 1139 -3.48 30.74 -11.72
CA ILE A 1139 -3.17 30.48 -10.30
C ILE A 1139 -2.61 29.07 -10.19
N ILE A 1140 -1.32 28.99 -9.84
CA ILE A 1140 -0.46 27.83 -10.08
C ILE A 1140 0.28 27.49 -8.80
N GLY A 1141 -0.11 26.39 -8.16
CA GLY A 1141 0.57 25.86 -6.97
C GLY A 1141 1.43 24.64 -7.30
N HIS A 1142 1.98 24.03 -6.25
CA HIS A 1142 2.67 22.74 -6.30
C HIS A 1142 3.86 22.72 -7.27
N VAL A 1143 4.58 23.84 -7.45
CA VAL A 1143 5.79 23.85 -8.30
C VAL A 1143 6.86 22.91 -7.72
N VAL A 1144 7.26 21.90 -8.49
CA VAL A 1144 8.31 20.93 -8.15
C VAL A 1144 9.46 21.01 -9.18
N PRO A 1145 10.74 21.01 -8.75
CA PRO A 1145 11.20 21.00 -7.35
C PRO A 1145 10.91 22.30 -6.58
N GLU A 1146 10.64 22.19 -5.27
CA GLU A 1146 10.36 23.36 -4.43
C GLU A 1146 11.61 24.25 -4.22
N ALA A 1147 11.42 25.49 -3.76
CA ALA A 1147 12.53 26.42 -3.62
C ALA A 1147 13.55 25.98 -2.55
N PHE A 1148 13.10 25.25 -1.52
CA PHE A 1148 13.97 24.76 -0.44
C PHE A 1148 15.06 23.78 -0.92
N VAL A 1149 14.74 22.94 -1.91
CA VAL A 1149 15.70 22.02 -2.55
C VAL A 1149 16.42 22.67 -3.75
N GLY A 1150 16.20 23.96 -3.99
CA GLY A 1150 16.86 24.73 -5.04
C GLY A 1150 16.37 24.40 -6.44
N GLY A 1151 15.07 24.12 -6.58
CA GLY A 1151 14.40 24.09 -7.89
C GLY A 1151 14.37 25.48 -8.55
N PRO A 1152 14.04 25.58 -9.86
CA PRO A 1152 14.19 26.82 -10.64
C PRO A 1152 13.44 28.02 -10.05
N ILE A 1153 12.29 27.79 -9.40
CA ILE A 1153 11.52 28.81 -8.67
C ILE A 1153 12.35 29.55 -7.60
N ALA A 1154 13.37 28.95 -6.99
CA ALA A 1154 14.29 29.62 -6.07
C ALA A 1154 15.18 30.68 -6.73
N LEU A 1155 15.41 30.57 -8.04
CA LEU A 1155 16.41 31.32 -8.79
C LEU A 1155 15.84 32.56 -9.50
N VAL A 1156 14.51 32.64 -9.64
CA VAL A 1156 13.82 33.82 -10.20
C VAL A 1156 14.11 35.04 -9.33
N LYS A 1157 14.39 36.18 -9.97
CA LYS A 1157 14.63 37.49 -9.34
C LYS A 1157 13.58 38.49 -9.86
N ASP A 1158 13.30 39.53 -9.09
CA ASP A 1158 12.38 40.60 -9.48
C ASP A 1158 12.79 41.22 -10.82
N GLY A 1159 11.82 41.43 -11.71
CA GLY A 1159 12.06 41.93 -13.07
C GLY A 1159 12.25 40.85 -14.13
N ASP A 1160 12.48 39.59 -13.76
CA ASP A 1160 12.53 38.48 -14.73
C ASP A 1160 11.19 38.31 -15.45
N LYS A 1161 11.23 37.88 -16.72
CA LYS A 1161 10.02 37.56 -17.51
C LYS A 1161 9.56 36.13 -17.29
N ILE A 1162 8.26 35.95 -17.07
CA ILE A 1162 7.59 34.63 -17.00
C ILE A 1162 6.52 34.55 -18.10
N VAL A 1163 6.45 33.39 -18.75
CA VAL A 1163 5.41 33.02 -19.71
C VAL A 1163 4.67 31.78 -19.20
N ILE A 1164 3.36 31.89 -19.10
CA ILE A 1164 2.43 30.79 -18.82
C ILE A 1164 1.60 30.58 -20.09
N ASP A 1165 1.50 29.35 -20.59
CA ASP A 1165 0.80 29.01 -21.82
C ASP A 1165 -0.01 27.73 -21.61
N SER A 1166 -1.33 27.85 -21.52
CA SER A 1166 -2.21 26.73 -21.17
C SER A 1166 -2.52 25.81 -22.35
N ALA A 1167 -2.33 26.28 -23.59
CA ALA A 1167 -2.45 25.46 -24.79
C ALA A 1167 -1.31 24.44 -24.90
N SER A 1168 -0.07 24.88 -24.69
CA SER A 1168 1.13 24.02 -24.61
C SER A 1168 1.40 23.44 -23.22
N ARG A 1169 0.59 23.80 -22.22
CA ARG A 1169 0.72 23.42 -20.80
C ARG A 1169 2.10 23.79 -20.22
N ALA A 1170 2.65 24.90 -20.70
CA ALA A 1170 4.00 25.33 -20.43
C ALA A 1170 4.04 26.45 -19.36
N ILE A 1171 5.01 26.38 -18.46
CA ILE A 1171 5.36 27.44 -17.52
C ILE A 1171 6.86 27.70 -17.57
N ASN A 1172 7.24 28.82 -18.21
CA ASN A 1172 8.62 29.11 -18.58
C ASN A 1172 9.10 30.46 -18.04
N TRP A 1173 10.33 30.47 -17.57
CA TRP A 1173 11.11 31.60 -17.09
C TRP A 1173 12.13 31.98 -18.18
N LEU A 1174 12.08 33.23 -18.64
CA LEU A 1174 12.84 33.72 -19.79
C LEU A 1174 14.14 34.40 -19.35
N VAL A 1175 15.07 33.59 -18.86
CA VAL A 1175 16.47 33.96 -18.55
C VAL A 1175 17.39 32.95 -19.25
N ASP A 1176 18.55 33.41 -19.74
CA ASP A 1176 19.48 32.54 -20.47
C ASP A 1176 20.13 31.47 -19.56
N GLU A 1177 20.51 30.34 -20.14
CA GLU A 1177 21.02 29.17 -19.42
C GLU A 1177 22.30 29.47 -18.61
N ALA A 1178 23.11 30.45 -19.05
CA ALA A 1178 24.34 30.83 -18.36
C ALA A 1178 24.05 31.62 -17.07
N GLU A 1179 23.12 32.58 -17.10
CA GLU A 1179 22.62 33.27 -15.91
C GLU A 1179 21.81 32.30 -15.02
N GLN A 1180 21.04 31.35 -15.58
CA GLN A 1180 20.40 30.30 -14.77
C GLN A 1180 21.43 29.44 -14.01
N ALA A 1181 22.45 28.93 -14.69
CA ALA A 1181 23.52 28.14 -14.09
C ALA A 1181 24.33 28.95 -13.05
N LYS A 1182 24.63 30.21 -13.35
CA LYS A 1182 25.26 31.15 -12.40
C LYS A 1182 24.40 31.37 -11.17
N ARG A 1183 23.08 31.60 -11.31
CA ARG A 1183 22.15 31.73 -10.18
C ARG A 1183 22.02 30.45 -9.37
N LYS A 1184 22.08 29.27 -10.01
CA LYS A 1184 22.11 27.97 -9.34
C LYS A 1184 23.39 27.83 -8.49
N ALA A 1185 24.55 28.19 -9.02
CA ALA A 1185 25.81 28.25 -8.25
C ALA A 1185 25.78 29.32 -7.14
N GLU A 1186 25.19 30.51 -7.36
CA GLU A 1186 24.94 31.54 -6.33
C GLU A 1186 24.05 31.01 -5.18
N TRP A 1187 23.14 30.08 -5.47
CA TRP A 1187 22.27 29.42 -4.49
C TRP A 1187 23.01 28.29 -3.75
N GLU A 1188 23.74 27.43 -4.47
CA GLU A 1188 24.47 26.30 -3.88
C GLU A 1188 25.65 26.75 -3.02
N ALA A 1189 26.28 27.88 -3.35
CA ALA A 1189 27.31 28.51 -2.52
C ALA A 1189 26.80 29.01 -1.15
N GLN A 1190 25.48 29.08 -0.93
CA GLN A 1190 24.89 29.36 0.41
C GLN A 1190 24.91 28.13 1.32
N GLY A 1191 25.29 26.95 0.79
CA GLY A 1191 25.32 25.68 1.51
C GLY A 1191 23.95 25.00 1.62
N LYS A 1192 23.91 23.85 2.31
CA LYS A 1192 22.65 23.14 2.58
C LYS A 1192 21.78 23.99 3.51
N ARG A 1193 20.58 24.39 3.04
CA ARG A 1193 19.58 25.07 3.88
C ARG A 1193 19.17 24.16 5.03
N GLU A 1194 19.30 24.65 6.26
CA GLU A 1194 18.75 23.96 7.41
C GLU A 1194 17.22 24.08 7.46
N PHE A 1195 16.55 23.11 8.08
CA PHE A 1195 15.14 23.26 8.42
C PHE A 1195 14.93 24.45 9.37
N ARG A 1196 13.89 25.24 9.09
CA ARG A 1196 13.44 26.39 9.90
C ARG A 1196 13.14 25.97 11.34
N GLU A 1197 12.38 24.89 11.49
CA GLU A 1197 12.03 24.31 12.78
C GLU A 1197 13.10 23.32 13.24
N LYS A 1198 13.37 23.27 14.55
CA LYS A 1198 14.36 22.35 15.13
C LYS A 1198 13.75 21.24 15.97
N ARG A 1199 12.45 21.31 16.29
CA ARG A 1199 11.69 20.39 17.15
C ARG A 1199 10.21 20.42 16.73
N GLY A 1200 9.38 19.59 17.36
CA GLY A 1200 7.92 19.55 17.11
C GLY A 1200 7.53 18.84 15.81
N VAL A 1201 6.23 18.85 15.49
CA VAL A 1201 5.70 18.07 14.36
C VAL A 1201 6.15 18.61 13.01
N LEU A 1202 6.29 19.93 12.85
CA LEU A 1202 6.77 20.54 11.60
C LEU A 1202 8.23 20.18 11.28
N PHE A 1203 9.06 19.90 12.28
CA PHE A 1203 10.42 19.39 12.04
C PHE A 1203 10.42 17.95 11.51
N ARG A 1204 9.56 17.07 12.07
CA ARG A 1204 9.37 15.70 11.55
C ARG A 1204 8.84 15.75 10.11
N TYR A 1205 7.77 16.52 9.89
CA TYR A 1205 7.21 16.73 8.55
C TYR A 1205 8.28 17.21 7.55
N ALA A 1206 9.04 18.26 7.86
CA ALA A 1206 10.08 18.76 6.95
C ALA A 1206 11.17 17.72 6.62
N ARG A 1207 11.56 16.90 7.60
CA ARG A 1207 12.50 15.80 7.43
C ARG A 1207 11.93 14.75 6.47
N ASP A 1208 10.74 14.24 6.77
CA ASP A 1208 10.20 13.00 6.21
C ASP A 1208 9.37 13.20 4.93
N VAL A 1209 8.73 14.36 4.76
CA VAL A 1209 7.74 14.57 3.69
C VAL A 1209 8.29 14.40 2.27
N ALA A 1210 7.52 13.74 1.41
CA ALA A 1210 7.79 13.59 -0.01
C ALA A 1210 7.47 14.86 -0.84
N PRO A 1211 7.92 14.95 -2.11
CA PRO A 1211 7.55 16.03 -3.02
C PRO A 1211 6.05 16.10 -3.37
N ALA A 1212 5.59 17.25 -3.87
CA ALA A 1212 4.17 17.51 -4.14
C ALA A 1212 3.58 16.73 -5.35
N ASN A 1213 4.40 16.34 -6.32
CA ASN A 1213 3.99 15.50 -7.46
C ASN A 1213 3.67 14.04 -7.09
N VAL A 1214 4.01 13.60 -5.88
CA VAL A 1214 3.68 12.27 -5.34
C VAL A 1214 2.72 12.34 -4.14
N GLY A 1215 2.08 13.48 -3.91
CA GLY A 1215 1.07 13.65 -2.84
C GLY A 1215 1.60 14.18 -1.51
N ALA A 1216 2.89 14.46 -1.39
CA ALA A 1216 3.55 14.96 -0.18
C ALA A 1216 3.18 14.15 1.10
N TYR A 1217 3.23 12.82 1.01
CA TYR A 1217 3.09 11.87 2.13
C TYR A 1217 4.31 11.91 3.06
N CYS A 1218 4.28 11.20 4.21
CA CYS A 1218 5.38 11.19 5.20
C CYS A 1218 5.93 9.79 5.55
N ASP A 1219 5.37 8.76 4.90
CA ASP A 1219 5.59 7.32 5.02
C ASP A 1219 5.99 6.69 3.68
#